data_AF-A0A9E2DFQ8-F1
#
_entry.id   AF-A0A9E2DFQ8-F1
#
_cell.length_a   1.000
_cell.length_b   1.000
_cell.length_c   1.000
_cell.angle_alpha   90.00
_cell.angle_beta   90.00
_cell.angle_gamma   90.00
#
_symmetry.space_group_name_H-M   'P 1'
#
loop_
_entity.id
_entity.type
_entity.pdbx_description
1 polymer ?
#
loop_
_entity_poly.entity_id
_entity_poly.type
_entity_poly.pdbx_seq_one_letter_code
_entity_poly.pdbx_strand_id
1 'polypeptide(L)'
;MTKFTSKSLYLIMTLLIFLQGCDNQPQNIEPKKGFELVASKLEDAINYEIKSKDLNAISMALVDDQKVVWAKGFGYENPERKIYADAHTIYRVGSVSKLFTDMAIMQRVEKGDIDLDKDIQTYLPNFKPENPYNKPITLRQMMSHRSGLLREPRKGNYFTDDEISLKTTVESIIPSKLIHEPESKIKYSNAAIAVVGYTLEALYETPYVDYMQKHILNKIDMNNSAFVPNRKISSRLAKATMWSFDNRIFSAPTFELGMIPAGSLYAPVTDLAKFMMVLFAKGKGPKEVVIKPETLNEMISPQFGGVKTQGYGIGFGLSEHRGYQKIGHGGAIYGFSTQLYAIPEIKFGVATSSSVDISNSITRKLSNYALDLMLANKNNEPLPNYIKTSKIEAKLAKSLEGHYVRGELNADIELRGSSTMLITNYMEVPLRKSSKGIISDGRINQGSFIIEKSGQDILVNGNLFRKKVKSKKSQFPNDWEGLVGEYGWDHNILFVYEDMGSLWLLMEWIEKDKLLQVKGDLFAFPENSGMYHGEKLQFKRNASGLATEVAIINGPVFKRRDIGASNSETFRIEPLKPIDELREIAIKAKPPKENQDFLSSDLVELKNIDKTINYDIRYASTNNFMSNKFYTRAEAYLQRPAAQAIGRVNKKLKTKGYGLLIHDAYRPWYVTKMFWDATPSDKKIFVANPENGSRHNRGCAIDLTLYDLKSGKVIEMVGGYDEMTERSYPNYYGGTTEQRWHRKLLREVMESEGFNVYEFEWWHFDYKDWKQYPIGNERFEDL
;
A
#
# COMPACT_ATOMS: atom_id res chain seq x y z
N MET A 1 -24.78 -2.35 -69.80
CA MET A 1 -24.51 -1.06 -70.46
C MET A 1 -25.29 0.02 -69.72
N THR A 2 -24.63 1.16 -69.47
CA THR A 2 -25.16 2.54 -69.33
C THR A 2 -26.23 2.83 -68.24
N LYS A 3 -25.87 3.57 -67.17
CA LYS A 3 -25.72 5.05 -67.05
C LYS A 3 -27.07 5.80 -67.15
N PHE A 4 -27.64 6.28 -66.03
CA PHE A 4 -27.45 7.60 -65.37
C PHE A 4 -28.39 8.71 -65.90
N THR A 5 -29.18 9.32 -64.99
CA THR A 5 -29.28 10.77 -64.64
C THR A 5 -30.58 11.05 -63.85
N SER A 6 -30.50 11.47 -62.57
CA SER A 6 -30.59 12.87 -62.04
C SER A 6 -32.00 13.48 -62.19
N LYS A 7 -32.70 14.09 -61.22
CA LYS A 7 -32.33 14.83 -59.98
C LYS A 7 -33.60 15.05 -59.11
N SER A 8 -33.40 15.05 -57.79
CA SER A 8 -34.02 15.90 -56.75
C SER A 8 -35.53 16.17 -56.73
N LEU A 9 -36.25 15.58 -55.75
CA LEU A 9 -37.00 16.28 -54.69
C LEU A 9 -37.67 15.23 -53.78
N TYR A 10 -37.18 15.01 -52.56
CA TYR A 10 -38.07 14.56 -51.47
C TYR A 10 -37.66 15.22 -50.16
N LEU A 11 -38.65 15.91 -49.64
CA LEU A 11 -38.67 16.83 -48.53
C LEU A 11 -38.83 16.01 -47.23
N ILE A 12 -37.84 16.17 -46.34
CA ILE A 12 -37.97 16.29 -44.89
C ILE A 12 -38.99 15.33 -44.22
N MET A 13 -38.50 14.16 -43.82
CA MET A 13 -39.02 13.46 -42.64
C MET A 13 -37.94 13.59 -41.56
N THR A 14 -38.14 14.57 -40.68
CA THR A 14 -37.23 14.96 -39.62
C THR A 14 -37.00 13.78 -38.67
N LEU A 15 -35.75 13.36 -38.62
CA LEU A 15 -35.20 12.37 -37.71
C LEU A 15 -35.34 12.89 -36.26
N LEU A 16 -36.40 12.47 -35.57
CA LEU A 16 -36.53 12.62 -34.11
C LEU A 16 -36.35 11.24 -33.45
N ILE A 17 -35.18 10.64 -33.70
CA ILE A 17 -34.62 9.67 -32.78
C ILE A 17 -33.88 10.52 -31.75
N PHE A 18 -34.56 10.82 -30.65
CA PHE A 18 -33.91 11.27 -29.43
C PHE A 18 -32.83 10.25 -29.09
N LEU A 19 -31.57 10.61 -29.34
CA LEU A 19 -30.44 10.08 -28.59
C LEU A 19 -30.70 10.45 -27.12
N GLN A 20 -31.40 9.58 -26.38
CA GLN A 20 -31.20 9.48 -24.95
C GLN A 20 -29.80 8.91 -24.73
N GLY A 21 -28.78 9.74 -24.99
CA GLY A 21 -27.50 9.54 -24.35
C GLY A 21 -27.76 9.63 -22.86
N CYS A 22 -27.46 8.57 -22.11
CA CYS A 22 -27.37 8.66 -20.66
C CYS A 22 -26.54 9.90 -20.34
N ASP A 23 -27.12 10.84 -19.60
CA ASP A 23 -26.45 12.05 -19.17
C ASP A 23 -25.34 11.65 -18.20
N ASN A 24 -24.16 11.37 -18.75
CA ASN A 24 -22.96 10.96 -18.02
C ASN A 24 -22.25 12.15 -17.36
N GLN A 25 -22.96 13.27 -17.17
CA GLN A 25 -22.42 14.43 -16.48
C GLN A 25 -22.31 14.14 -14.96
N PRO A 26 -21.15 14.43 -14.33
CA PRO A 26 -20.98 14.31 -12.89
C PRO A 26 -22.05 15.05 -12.10
N GLN A 27 -22.70 14.37 -11.15
CA GLN A 27 -23.71 14.99 -10.30
C GLN A 27 -23.02 15.59 -9.05
N ASN A 28 -22.53 16.81 -9.18
CA ASN A 28 -21.87 17.57 -8.11
C ASN A 28 -22.80 18.62 -7.49
N ILE A 29 -22.47 19.10 -6.29
CA ILE A 29 -23.14 20.22 -5.60
C ILE A 29 -22.23 21.44 -5.69
N GLU A 30 -22.64 22.39 -6.55
CA GLU A 30 -21.96 23.68 -6.74
C GLU A 30 -21.84 24.48 -5.42
N PRO A 31 -20.77 25.28 -5.28
CA PRO A 31 -20.54 26.05 -4.06
C PRO A 31 -21.69 27.04 -3.83
N LYS A 32 -22.20 27.08 -2.59
CA LYS A 32 -23.14 28.11 -2.16
C LYS A 32 -22.45 29.47 -2.08
N LYS A 33 -23.26 30.53 -2.16
CA LYS A 33 -22.80 31.92 -2.02
C LYS A 33 -21.90 32.10 -0.79
N GLY A 34 -20.70 32.60 -0.99
CA GLY A 34 -19.69 32.81 0.04
C GLY A 34 -18.69 31.65 0.20
N PHE A 35 -18.85 30.54 -0.53
CA PHE A 35 -17.92 29.40 -0.50
C PHE A 35 -17.19 29.18 -1.84
N GLU A 36 -17.37 30.04 -2.83
CA GLU A 36 -16.78 29.90 -4.17
C GLU A 36 -15.25 29.87 -4.12
N LEU A 37 -14.63 30.75 -3.34
CA LEU A 37 -13.17 30.80 -3.20
C LEU A 37 -12.63 29.63 -2.36
N VAL A 38 -13.38 29.19 -1.35
CA VAL A 38 -13.06 27.99 -0.55
C VAL A 38 -13.04 26.76 -1.46
N ALA A 39 -14.10 26.57 -2.25
CA ALA A 39 -14.19 25.50 -3.23
C ALA A 39 -13.05 25.56 -4.25
N SER A 40 -12.79 26.73 -4.85
CA SER A 40 -11.70 26.91 -5.82
C SER A 40 -10.32 26.51 -5.27
N LYS A 41 -9.99 26.91 -4.03
CA LYS A 41 -8.74 26.50 -3.37
C LYS A 41 -8.67 25.01 -3.08
N LEU A 42 -9.79 24.39 -2.70
CA LEU A 42 -9.86 22.94 -2.51
C LEU A 42 -9.70 22.19 -3.83
N GLU A 43 -10.34 22.64 -4.90
CA GLU A 43 -10.18 22.05 -6.24
C GLU A 43 -8.72 22.06 -6.68
N ASP A 44 -8.01 23.18 -6.50
CA ASP A 44 -6.58 23.28 -6.81
C ASP A 44 -5.72 22.31 -5.95
N ALA A 45 -6.00 22.23 -4.65
CA ALA A 45 -5.30 21.31 -3.74
C ALA A 45 -5.56 19.83 -4.08
N ILE A 46 -6.81 19.48 -4.34
CA ILE A 46 -7.24 18.12 -4.68
C ILE A 46 -6.63 17.69 -6.02
N ASN A 47 -6.71 18.54 -7.05
CA ASN A 47 -6.10 18.25 -8.36
C ASN A 47 -4.58 18.08 -8.26
N TYR A 48 -3.92 18.87 -7.39
CA TYR A 48 -2.51 18.69 -7.10
C TYR A 48 -2.21 17.34 -6.44
N GLU A 49 -2.97 16.92 -5.42
CA GLU A 49 -2.77 15.63 -4.74
C GLU A 49 -3.05 14.45 -5.66
N ILE A 50 -4.13 14.49 -6.46
CA ILE A 50 -4.44 13.46 -7.48
C ILE A 50 -3.25 13.29 -8.44
N LYS A 51 -2.77 14.39 -9.01
CA LYS A 51 -1.66 14.33 -9.98
C LYS A 51 -0.33 13.91 -9.34
N SER A 52 -0.06 14.37 -8.12
CA SER A 52 1.24 14.15 -7.47
C SER A 52 1.36 12.80 -6.77
N LYS A 53 0.23 12.16 -6.41
CA LYS A 53 0.18 10.86 -5.73
C LYS A 53 -0.54 9.77 -6.52
N ASP A 54 -0.92 10.06 -7.77
CA ASP A 54 -1.58 9.12 -8.68
C ASP A 54 -2.81 8.47 -8.02
N LEU A 55 -3.81 9.31 -7.74
CA LEU A 55 -5.06 8.87 -7.12
C LEU A 55 -6.14 8.63 -8.19
N ASN A 56 -6.89 7.54 -8.06
CA ASN A 56 -7.98 7.21 -8.99
C ASN A 56 -9.17 8.15 -8.84
N ALA A 57 -9.76 8.18 -7.64
CA ALA A 57 -10.86 9.05 -7.30
C ALA A 57 -10.73 9.61 -5.89
N ILE A 58 -11.26 10.81 -5.73
CA ILE A 58 -11.51 11.42 -4.42
C ILE A 58 -12.79 12.25 -4.51
N SER A 59 -13.66 12.11 -3.51
CA SER A 59 -14.85 12.95 -3.35
C SER A 59 -14.79 13.64 -2.00
N MET A 60 -15.30 14.87 -1.94
CA MET A 60 -15.36 15.67 -0.72
C MET A 60 -16.71 16.37 -0.59
N ALA A 61 -17.22 16.48 0.63
CA ALA A 61 -18.38 17.30 0.98
C ALA A 61 -18.06 18.22 2.18
N LEU A 62 -18.49 19.47 2.08
CA LEU A 62 -18.45 20.46 3.17
C LEU A 62 -19.86 20.72 3.70
N VAL A 63 -19.97 20.74 5.02
CA VAL A 63 -21.23 20.99 5.73
C VAL A 63 -21.07 22.22 6.61
N ASP A 64 -21.97 23.18 6.43
CA ASP A 64 -22.16 24.33 7.31
C ASP A 64 -23.57 24.24 7.93
N ASP A 65 -23.62 23.89 9.21
CA ASP A 65 -24.83 23.59 9.96
C ASP A 65 -25.73 22.54 9.27
N GLN A 66 -26.88 22.95 8.74
CA GLN A 66 -27.85 22.05 8.11
C GLN A 66 -27.77 22.06 6.58
N LYS A 67 -26.63 22.48 6.00
CA LYS A 67 -26.46 22.62 4.56
C LYS A 67 -25.17 22.00 4.09
N VAL A 68 -25.26 21.22 3.02
CA VAL A 68 -24.10 20.89 2.19
C VAL A 68 -23.80 22.13 1.34
N VAL A 69 -22.69 22.82 1.65
CA VAL A 69 -22.32 24.07 0.99
C VAL A 69 -21.49 23.86 -0.28
N TRP A 70 -20.87 22.68 -0.41
CA TRP A 70 -20.16 22.23 -1.61
C TRP A 70 -19.94 20.71 -1.51
N ALA A 71 -20.07 19.99 -2.62
CA ALA A 71 -19.63 18.61 -2.72
C ALA A 71 -19.24 18.25 -4.15
N LYS A 72 -18.09 17.60 -4.33
CA LYS A 72 -17.55 17.30 -5.66
C LYS A 72 -16.69 16.03 -5.66
N GLY A 73 -16.77 15.28 -6.75
CA GLY A 73 -15.85 14.20 -7.07
C GLY A 73 -14.81 14.62 -8.10
N PHE A 74 -13.64 13.99 -8.02
CA PHE A 74 -12.49 14.26 -8.87
C PHE A 74 -11.84 12.94 -9.29
N GLY A 75 -11.25 12.91 -10.48
CA GLY A 75 -10.71 11.69 -11.07
C GLY A 75 -11.82 10.79 -11.63
N TYR A 76 -11.61 9.48 -11.60
CA TYR A 76 -12.50 8.51 -12.22
C TYR A 76 -13.01 7.49 -11.21
N GLU A 77 -14.34 7.41 -11.06
CA GLU A 77 -15.02 6.30 -10.38
C GLU A 77 -14.65 4.97 -11.05
N ASN A 78 -14.53 4.96 -12.38
CA ASN A 78 -14.03 3.83 -13.14
C ASN A 78 -13.05 4.31 -14.23
N PRO A 79 -11.73 4.17 -14.02
CA PRO A 79 -10.72 4.60 -14.99
C PRO A 79 -10.82 3.91 -16.35
N GLU A 80 -11.08 2.59 -16.36
CA GLU A 80 -11.16 1.78 -17.60
C GLU A 80 -12.32 2.23 -18.49
N ARG A 81 -13.46 2.54 -17.88
CA ARG A 81 -14.68 3.00 -18.58
C ARG A 81 -14.75 4.52 -18.72
N LYS A 82 -13.75 5.26 -18.21
CA LYS A 82 -13.70 6.73 -18.17
C LYS A 82 -14.94 7.36 -17.53
N ILE A 83 -15.46 6.72 -16.48
CA ILE A 83 -16.58 7.28 -15.69
C ILE A 83 -15.98 8.19 -14.63
N TYR A 84 -16.28 9.48 -14.72
CA TYR A 84 -15.83 10.48 -13.75
C TYR A 84 -16.43 10.22 -12.37
N ALA A 85 -15.64 10.46 -11.33
CA ALA A 85 -16.16 10.50 -9.97
C ALA A 85 -16.98 11.78 -9.76
N ASP A 86 -18.02 11.69 -8.92
CA ASP A 86 -18.85 12.83 -8.51
C ASP A 86 -19.10 12.82 -6.99
N ALA A 87 -19.98 13.71 -6.51
CA ALA A 87 -20.33 13.80 -5.10
C ALA A 87 -21.09 12.55 -4.57
N HIS A 88 -21.67 11.76 -5.48
CA HIS A 88 -22.50 10.57 -5.20
C HIS A 88 -21.79 9.25 -5.50
N THR A 89 -20.56 9.28 -6.01
CA THR A 89 -19.68 8.11 -6.08
C THR A 89 -19.56 7.45 -4.69
N ILE A 90 -19.71 6.13 -4.67
CA ILE A 90 -19.74 5.33 -3.44
C ILE A 90 -18.34 4.77 -3.17
N TYR A 91 -17.96 4.81 -1.89
CA TYR A 91 -16.69 4.29 -1.38
C TYR A 91 -16.97 3.32 -0.23
N ARG A 92 -16.06 2.38 0.02
CA ARG A 92 -16.00 1.67 1.30
C ARG A 92 -15.38 2.62 2.33
N VAL A 93 -16.13 3.03 3.35
CA VAL A 93 -15.66 4.09 4.28
C VAL A 93 -14.88 3.56 5.47
N GLY A 94 -14.60 2.26 5.50
CA GLY A 94 -13.79 1.60 6.52
C GLY A 94 -14.31 1.88 7.93
N SER A 95 -13.40 2.17 8.86
CA SER A 95 -13.72 2.39 10.28
C SER A 95 -14.66 3.56 10.61
N VAL A 96 -15.04 4.42 9.65
CA VAL A 96 -16.16 5.35 9.86
C VAL A 96 -17.46 4.61 10.20
N SER A 97 -17.58 3.34 9.78
CA SER A 97 -18.67 2.41 10.13
C SER A 97 -18.96 2.34 11.63
N LYS A 98 -17.92 2.42 12.47
CA LYS A 98 -18.03 2.27 13.93
C LYS A 98 -18.95 3.32 14.56
N LEU A 99 -18.89 4.55 14.05
CA LEU A 99 -19.72 5.66 14.53
C LEU A 99 -21.22 5.32 14.47
N PHE A 100 -21.63 4.58 13.43
CA PHE A 100 -23.02 4.18 13.24
C PHE A 100 -23.39 3.01 14.16
N THR A 101 -22.53 1.99 14.26
CA THR A 101 -22.69 0.86 15.19
C THR A 101 -22.87 1.35 16.63
N ASP A 102 -21.99 2.26 17.06
CA ASP A 102 -21.99 2.76 18.42
C ASP A 102 -23.21 3.64 18.69
N MET A 103 -23.63 4.46 17.70
CA MET A 103 -24.90 5.20 17.79
C MET A 103 -26.11 4.28 17.95
N ALA A 104 -26.13 3.14 17.25
CA ALA A 104 -27.20 2.15 17.38
C ALA A 104 -27.28 1.56 18.78
N ILE A 105 -26.15 1.26 19.42
CA ILE A 105 -26.11 0.84 20.83
C ILE A 105 -26.60 1.96 21.75
N MET A 106 -26.15 3.20 21.55
CA MET A 106 -26.56 4.33 22.38
C MET A 106 -28.07 4.61 22.28
N GLN A 107 -28.71 4.38 21.13
CA GLN A 107 -30.18 4.42 21.04
C GLN A 107 -30.85 3.39 21.96
N ARG A 108 -30.23 2.24 22.19
CA ARG A 108 -30.76 1.20 23.07
C ARG A 108 -30.55 1.54 24.54
N VAL A 109 -29.45 2.23 24.84
CA VAL A 109 -29.22 2.81 26.17
C VAL A 109 -30.34 3.77 26.54
N GLU A 110 -30.77 4.64 25.62
CA GLU A 110 -31.88 5.57 25.87
C GLU A 110 -33.23 4.89 26.13
N LYS A 111 -33.41 3.66 25.62
CA LYS A 111 -34.60 2.84 25.81
C LYS A 111 -34.56 2.02 27.10
N GLY A 112 -33.40 1.94 27.75
CA GLY A 112 -33.18 1.09 28.92
C GLY A 112 -32.91 -0.38 28.57
N ASP A 113 -32.80 -0.71 27.28
CA ASP A 113 -32.54 -2.08 26.81
C ASP A 113 -31.08 -2.48 27.06
N ILE A 114 -30.17 -1.49 27.08
CA ILE A 114 -28.73 -1.66 27.31
C ILE A 114 -28.27 -0.69 28.41
N ASP A 115 -27.52 -1.22 29.36
CA ASP A 115 -26.63 -0.51 30.27
C ASP A 115 -25.18 -0.71 29.80
N LEU A 116 -24.46 0.39 29.55
CA LEU A 116 -23.10 0.39 29.02
C LEU A 116 -22.05 -0.16 29.96
N ASP A 117 -22.34 -0.11 31.27
CA ASP A 117 -21.40 -0.40 32.35
C ASP A 117 -21.63 -1.79 32.94
N LYS A 118 -22.67 -2.49 32.49
CA LYS A 118 -22.84 -3.92 32.79
C LYS A 118 -21.82 -4.78 32.05
N ASP A 119 -21.50 -5.91 32.67
CA ASP A 119 -20.74 -6.99 32.04
C ASP A 119 -21.45 -7.41 30.74
N ILE A 120 -20.67 -7.51 29.66
CA ILE A 120 -21.13 -7.95 28.33
C ILE A 120 -21.86 -9.29 28.37
N GLN A 121 -21.54 -10.16 29.34
CA GLN A 121 -22.22 -11.44 29.56
C GLN A 121 -23.71 -11.29 29.91
N THR A 122 -24.14 -10.11 30.33
CA THR A 122 -25.57 -9.78 30.51
C THR A 122 -26.35 -9.94 29.19
N TYR A 123 -25.72 -9.55 28.08
CA TYR A 123 -26.35 -9.60 26.75
C TYR A 123 -25.86 -10.79 25.93
N LEU A 124 -24.62 -11.23 26.16
CA LEU A 124 -24.00 -12.37 25.48
C LEU A 124 -23.48 -13.39 26.50
N PRO A 125 -24.32 -14.24 27.11
CA PRO A 125 -23.94 -15.13 28.22
C PRO A 125 -22.83 -16.15 27.90
N ASN A 126 -22.62 -16.44 26.61
CA ASN A 126 -21.59 -17.36 26.14
C ASN A 126 -20.28 -16.65 25.76
N PHE A 127 -20.25 -15.32 25.71
CA PHE A 127 -19.06 -14.54 25.41
C PHE A 127 -18.17 -14.40 26.65
N LYS A 128 -17.27 -15.38 26.84
CA LYS A 128 -16.44 -15.52 28.04
C LYS A 128 -14.95 -15.67 27.69
N PRO A 129 -14.29 -14.64 27.12
CA PRO A 129 -12.85 -14.66 26.97
C PRO A 129 -12.14 -14.74 28.33
N GLU A 130 -10.93 -15.30 28.34
CA GLU A 130 -10.11 -15.37 29.55
C GLU A 130 -9.77 -13.95 30.01
N ASN A 131 -10.31 -13.58 31.17
CA ASN A 131 -10.06 -12.30 31.79
C ASN A 131 -9.27 -12.51 33.09
N PRO A 132 -7.94 -12.32 33.07
CA PRO A 132 -7.12 -12.46 34.28
C PRO A 132 -7.27 -11.27 35.24
N TYR A 133 -8.08 -10.28 34.88
CA TYR A 133 -8.28 -9.06 35.65
C TYR A 133 -9.63 -9.09 36.36
N ASN A 134 -9.70 -8.55 37.58
CA ASN A 134 -10.92 -8.51 38.36
C ASN A 134 -11.84 -7.33 37.94
N LYS A 135 -11.98 -7.11 36.63
CA LYS A 135 -12.78 -6.04 36.02
C LYS A 135 -13.62 -6.61 34.88
N PRO A 136 -14.94 -6.40 34.83
CA PRO A 136 -15.77 -6.91 33.74
C PRO A 136 -15.44 -6.22 32.42
N ILE A 137 -15.78 -6.90 31.31
CA ILE A 137 -15.73 -6.33 29.97
C ILE A 137 -17.07 -5.66 29.70
N THR A 138 -17.07 -4.38 29.33
CA THR A 138 -18.32 -3.62 29.13
C THR A 138 -18.41 -3.00 27.73
N LEU A 139 -19.62 -2.66 27.30
CA LEU A 139 -19.84 -1.97 26.02
C LEU A 139 -19.17 -0.59 26.00
N ARG A 140 -19.17 0.14 27.13
CA ARG A 140 -18.44 1.42 27.26
C ARG A 140 -16.96 1.26 26.92
N GLN A 141 -16.32 0.23 27.48
CA GLN A 141 -14.91 -0.03 27.25
C GLN A 141 -14.64 -0.43 25.79
N MET A 142 -15.51 -1.25 25.17
CA MET A 142 -15.33 -1.68 23.77
C MET A 142 -15.46 -0.52 22.79
N MET A 143 -16.51 0.31 22.92
CA MET A 143 -16.75 1.44 22.02
C MET A 143 -15.80 2.63 22.24
N SER A 144 -15.01 2.62 23.32
CA SER A 144 -13.94 3.60 23.58
C SER A 144 -12.53 3.00 23.44
N HIS A 145 -12.42 1.77 22.90
CA HIS A 145 -11.16 1.07 22.66
C HIS A 145 -10.30 0.83 23.91
N ARG A 146 -10.92 0.38 24.99
CA ARG A 146 -10.31 0.18 26.32
C ARG A 146 -10.65 -1.17 26.96
N SER A 147 -11.25 -2.11 26.23
CA SER A 147 -11.73 -3.38 26.80
C SER A 147 -10.64 -4.41 27.10
N GLY A 148 -9.43 -4.25 26.57
CA GLY A 148 -8.39 -5.28 26.66
C GLY A 148 -8.56 -6.43 25.66
N LEU A 149 -9.57 -6.40 24.79
CA LEU A 149 -9.69 -7.38 23.69
C LEU A 149 -8.58 -7.14 22.64
N LEU A 150 -8.17 -8.22 21.98
CA LEU A 150 -7.21 -8.21 20.87
C LEU A 150 -7.65 -7.31 19.71
N ARG A 151 -6.72 -6.90 18.85
CA ARG A 151 -7.02 -5.98 17.76
C ARG A 151 -7.99 -6.58 16.72
N GLU A 152 -7.66 -7.76 16.21
CA GLU A 152 -8.39 -8.47 15.14
C GLU A 152 -8.92 -9.81 15.64
N PRO A 153 -10.14 -10.24 15.26
CA PRO A 153 -10.64 -11.57 15.58
C PRO A 153 -9.84 -12.66 14.83
N ARG A 154 -9.99 -13.93 15.24
CA ARG A 154 -9.32 -15.04 14.55
C ARG A 154 -9.90 -15.33 13.17
N LYS A 155 -11.22 -15.24 13.01
CA LYS A 155 -11.94 -15.48 11.74
C LYS A 155 -12.74 -14.24 11.31
N GLY A 156 -12.98 -14.07 10.01
CA GLY A 156 -13.69 -12.89 9.48
C GLY A 156 -13.01 -11.56 9.80
N ASN A 157 -11.68 -11.60 9.96
CA ASN A 157 -10.86 -10.44 10.31
C ASN A 157 -10.52 -9.61 9.07
N TYR A 158 -9.70 -8.56 9.24
CA TYR A 158 -9.30 -7.71 8.13
C TYR A 158 -8.70 -8.48 6.95
N PHE A 159 -7.90 -9.51 7.20
CA PHE A 159 -7.08 -10.18 6.19
C PHE A 159 -7.80 -11.28 5.40
N THR A 160 -8.77 -11.96 6.02
CA THR A 160 -9.40 -13.18 5.49
C THR A 160 -10.55 -12.87 4.55
N ASP A 161 -10.57 -13.53 3.40
CA ASP A 161 -11.63 -13.51 2.40
C ASP A 161 -12.67 -14.63 2.61
N ASP A 162 -12.91 -15.01 3.87
CA ASP A 162 -13.75 -16.15 4.25
C ASP A 162 -15.25 -15.85 4.30
N GLU A 163 -15.65 -14.57 4.25
CA GLU A 163 -17.04 -14.07 4.18
C GLU A 163 -18.00 -14.74 5.16
N ILE A 164 -17.54 -14.94 6.41
CA ILE A 164 -18.30 -15.62 7.45
C ILE A 164 -19.28 -14.71 8.18
N SER A 165 -20.25 -15.31 8.89
CA SER A 165 -21.22 -14.57 9.70
C SER A 165 -20.58 -13.81 10.88
N LEU A 166 -21.20 -12.70 11.28
CA LEU A 166 -20.81 -11.91 12.44
C LEU A 166 -20.77 -12.76 13.73
N LYS A 167 -21.73 -13.65 13.92
CA LYS A 167 -21.75 -14.62 15.01
C LYS A 167 -20.49 -15.49 15.04
N THR A 168 -20.13 -16.09 13.91
CA THR A 168 -18.93 -16.95 13.81
C THR A 168 -17.65 -16.15 14.06
N THR A 169 -17.59 -14.90 13.61
CA THR A 169 -16.49 -13.98 13.95
C THR A 169 -16.39 -13.74 15.45
N VAL A 170 -17.51 -13.44 16.14
CA VAL A 170 -17.51 -13.19 17.59
C VAL A 170 -17.21 -14.46 18.39
N GLU A 171 -17.74 -15.61 17.99
CA GLU A 171 -17.41 -16.90 18.61
C GLU A 171 -15.92 -17.22 18.51
N SER A 172 -15.24 -16.76 17.45
CA SER A 172 -13.79 -16.94 17.29
C SER A 172 -12.94 -16.17 18.30
N ILE A 173 -13.52 -15.17 18.99
CA ILE A 173 -12.87 -14.36 20.03
C ILE A 173 -12.95 -15.03 21.41
N ILE A 174 -13.94 -15.90 21.66
CA ILE A 174 -14.17 -16.52 22.98
C ILE A 174 -12.93 -17.24 23.54
N PRO A 175 -12.11 -17.96 22.75
CA PRO A 175 -10.90 -18.60 23.27
C PRO A 175 -9.75 -17.64 23.60
N SER A 176 -9.93 -16.33 23.37
CA SER A 176 -8.88 -15.33 23.58
C SER A 176 -8.68 -15.00 25.05
N LYS A 177 -7.56 -14.34 25.32
CA LYS A 177 -7.20 -13.77 26.62
C LYS A 177 -7.06 -12.26 26.48
N LEU A 178 -7.53 -11.50 27.48
CA LEU A 178 -7.33 -10.06 27.47
C LEU A 178 -5.83 -9.72 27.48
N ILE A 179 -5.44 -8.80 26.60
CA ILE A 179 -4.06 -8.43 26.33
C ILE A 179 -3.55 -7.28 27.24
N HIS A 180 -4.47 -6.58 27.89
CA HIS A 180 -4.19 -5.62 28.94
C HIS A 180 -5.41 -5.48 29.86
N GLU A 181 -5.21 -4.90 31.05
CA GLU A 181 -6.31 -4.64 31.98
C GLU A 181 -7.32 -3.67 31.34
N PRO A 182 -8.64 -3.93 31.44
CA PRO A 182 -9.64 -2.97 30.99
C PRO A 182 -9.38 -1.56 31.55
N GLU A 183 -9.64 -0.53 30.73
CA GLU A 183 -9.53 0.91 31.04
C GLU A 183 -8.09 1.45 31.12
N SER A 184 -7.10 0.60 31.40
CA SER A 184 -5.70 1.00 31.64
C SER A 184 -5.05 1.78 30.49
N LYS A 185 -5.40 1.46 29.23
CA LYS A 185 -4.92 2.15 28.03
C LYS A 185 -5.93 2.09 26.89
N ILE A 186 -5.78 3.02 25.95
CA ILE A 186 -6.51 2.99 24.67
C ILE A 186 -5.73 2.04 23.74
N LYS A 187 -6.38 0.96 23.32
CA LYS A 187 -5.90 0.08 22.25
C LYS A 187 -7.03 -0.24 21.29
N TYR A 188 -6.82 0.19 20.05
CA TYR A 188 -7.80 0.03 18.97
C TYR A 188 -8.10 -1.44 18.70
N SER A 189 -9.38 -1.81 18.68
CA SER A 189 -9.83 -3.18 18.48
C SER A 189 -11.04 -3.24 17.55
N ASN A 190 -10.86 -3.88 16.40
CA ASN A 190 -11.95 -4.25 15.51
C ASN A 190 -12.73 -5.45 16.06
N ALA A 191 -12.04 -6.38 16.73
CA ALA A 191 -12.68 -7.51 17.41
C ALA A 191 -13.72 -7.04 18.44
N ALA A 192 -13.39 -6.03 19.25
CA ALA A 192 -14.31 -5.44 20.21
C ALA A 192 -15.56 -4.87 19.53
N ILE A 193 -15.41 -4.17 18.41
CA ILE A 193 -16.57 -3.59 17.71
C ILE A 193 -17.42 -4.67 17.00
N ALA A 194 -16.83 -5.80 16.59
CA ALA A 194 -17.62 -6.95 16.14
C ALA A 194 -18.54 -7.47 17.26
N VAL A 195 -18.05 -7.54 18.50
CA VAL A 195 -18.86 -7.91 19.69
C VAL A 195 -19.96 -6.88 19.95
N VAL A 196 -19.64 -5.59 19.83
CA VAL A 196 -20.63 -4.49 19.96
C VAL A 196 -21.77 -4.66 18.94
N GLY A 197 -21.46 -4.85 17.67
CA GLY A 197 -22.50 -5.06 16.64
C GLY A 197 -23.28 -6.37 16.82
N TYR A 198 -22.61 -7.46 17.22
CA TYR A 198 -23.29 -8.73 17.50
C TYR A 198 -24.23 -8.65 18.71
N THR A 199 -23.95 -7.75 19.66
CA THR A 199 -24.87 -7.50 20.79
C THR A 199 -26.24 -7.02 20.30
N LEU A 200 -26.28 -6.17 19.26
CA LEU A 200 -27.55 -5.74 18.65
C LEU A 200 -28.25 -6.91 17.95
N GLU A 201 -27.51 -7.69 17.17
CA GLU A 201 -28.05 -8.84 16.43
C GLU A 201 -28.63 -9.90 17.37
N ALA A 202 -27.94 -10.20 18.47
CA ALA A 202 -28.38 -11.16 19.47
C ALA A 202 -29.59 -10.66 20.27
N LEU A 203 -29.62 -9.39 20.65
CA LEU A 203 -30.71 -8.83 21.47
C LEU A 203 -32.05 -8.76 20.72
N TYR A 204 -32.00 -8.53 19.40
CA TYR A 204 -33.20 -8.32 18.58
C TYR A 204 -33.50 -9.47 17.61
N GLU A 205 -32.67 -10.51 17.59
CA GLU A 205 -32.77 -11.64 16.66
C GLU A 205 -32.94 -11.18 15.19
N THR A 206 -32.28 -10.06 14.86
CA THR A 206 -32.38 -9.39 13.55
C THR A 206 -30.97 -9.24 13.00
N PRO A 207 -30.70 -9.61 11.73
CA PRO A 207 -29.38 -9.44 11.14
C PRO A 207 -28.87 -8.01 11.31
N TYR A 208 -27.61 -7.85 11.73
CA TYR A 208 -26.99 -6.55 11.99
C TYR A 208 -27.21 -5.56 10.83
N VAL A 209 -27.02 -6.02 9.60
CA VAL A 209 -27.13 -5.19 8.38
C VAL A 209 -28.55 -4.63 8.18
N ASP A 210 -29.57 -5.44 8.47
CA ASP A 210 -30.98 -5.04 8.35
C ASP A 210 -31.37 -4.06 9.45
N TYR A 211 -30.90 -4.33 10.68
CA TYR A 211 -31.09 -3.44 11.81
C TYR A 211 -30.50 -2.05 11.50
N MET A 212 -29.25 -2.01 11.05
CA MET A 212 -28.56 -0.76 10.71
C MET A 212 -29.25 0.00 9.58
N GLN A 213 -29.68 -0.69 8.53
CA GLN A 213 -30.41 -0.07 7.43
C GLN A 213 -31.70 0.60 7.92
N LYS A 214 -32.51 -0.13 8.70
CA LYS A 214 -33.83 0.32 9.15
C LYS A 214 -33.78 1.38 10.24
N HIS A 215 -32.94 1.19 11.26
CA HIS A 215 -32.96 1.99 12.48
C HIS A 215 -31.96 3.14 12.50
N ILE A 216 -30.97 3.12 11.61
CA ILE A 216 -29.97 4.18 11.49
C ILE A 216 -30.04 4.84 10.12
N LEU A 217 -29.63 4.14 9.05
CA LEU A 217 -29.40 4.77 7.75
C LEU A 217 -30.68 5.41 7.16
N ASN A 218 -31.80 4.68 7.16
CA ASN A 218 -33.07 5.19 6.66
C ASN A 218 -33.61 6.36 7.50
N LYS A 219 -33.33 6.39 8.81
CA LYS A 219 -33.79 7.42 9.75
C LYS A 219 -33.09 8.77 9.56
N ILE A 220 -31.88 8.73 8.99
CA ILE A 220 -31.07 9.92 8.65
C ILE A 220 -30.97 10.16 7.15
N ASP A 221 -31.84 9.51 6.37
CA ASP A 221 -31.96 9.66 4.91
C ASP A 221 -30.70 9.25 4.11
N MET A 222 -29.87 8.35 4.64
CA MET A 222 -28.69 7.81 3.94
C MET A 222 -29.08 6.66 2.98
N ASN A 223 -29.94 6.96 2.00
CA ASN A 223 -30.53 5.97 1.08
C ASN A 223 -29.57 5.44 0.00
N ASN A 224 -28.35 5.98 -0.10
CA ASN A 224 -27.30 5.51 -0.99
C ASN A 224 -26.17 4.82 -0.23
N SER A 225 -26.46 4.40 1.00
CA SER A 225 -25.51 3.75 1.89
C SER A 225 -26.06 2.40 2.37
N ALA A 226 -25.15 1.45 2.60
CA ALA A 226 -25.48 0.13 3.12
C ALA A 226 -24.25 -0.50 3.80
N PHE A 227 -24.43 -1.47 4.70
CA PHE A 227 -23.33 -2.24 5.31
C PHE A 227 -22.90 -3.47 4.50
N VAL A 228 -23.67 -3.80 3.46
CA VAL A 228 -23.43 -4.87 2.49
C VAL A 228 -23.80 -4.32 1.12
N PRO A 229 -22.99 -4.55 0.07
CA PRO A 229 -23.28 -4.01 -1.24
C PRO A 229 -24.52 -4.69 -1.85
N ASN A 230 -25.43 -3.87 -2.39
CA ASN A 230 -26.52 -4.32 -3.26
C ASN A 230 -26.32 -3.74 -4.67
N ARG A 231 -27.19 -4.10 -5.63
CA ARG A 231 -27.08 -3.63 -7.03
C ARG A 231 -26.90 -2.11 -7.17
N LYS A 232 -27.61 -1.31 -6.36
CA LYS A 232 -27.50 0.15 -6.37
C LYS A 232 -26.12 0.59 -5.90
N ILE A 233 -25.64 0.04 -4.80
CA ILE A 233 -24.31 0.31 -4.24
C ILE A 233 -23.21 -0.11 -5.22
N SER A 234 -23.23 -1.34 -5.71
CA SER A 234 -22.22 -1.88 -6.62
C SER A 234 -22.13 -1.12 -7.94
N SER A 235 -23.23 -0.54 -8.42
CA SER A 235 -23.26 0.22 -9.68
C SER A 235 -22.52 1.57 -9.63
N ARG A 236 -22.27 2.10 -8.42
CA ARG A 236 -21.62 3.39 -8.17
C ARG A 236 -20.36 3.27 -7.30
N LEU A 237 -19.96 2.04 -6.95
CA LEU A 237 -18.77 1.78 -6.15
C LEU A 237 -17.52 2.09 -6.98
N ALA A 238 -16.70 3.02 -6.51
CA ALA A 238 -15.46 3.36 -7.18
C ALA A 238 -14.52 2.15 -7.30
N LYS A 239 -13.86 2.04 -8.46
CA LYS A 239 -12.77 1.10 -8.66
C LYS A 239 -11.57 1.55 -7.84
N ALA A 240 -11.17 0.65 -6.95
CA ALA A 240 -10.17 0.89 -5.94
C ALA A 240 -8.87 0.17 -6.23
N THR A 241 -7.79 0.79 -5.79
CA THR A 241 -6.43 0.36 -6.10
C THR A 241 -5.59 0.31 -4.84
N MET A 242 -4.86 -0.78 -4.70
CA MET A 242 -3.84 -0.99 -3.68
C MET A 242 -2.45 -0.82 -4.24
N TRP A 243 -1.50 -0.66 -3.34
CA TRP A 243 -0.09 -0.57 -3.70
C TRP A 243 0.80 -1.16 -2.60
N SER A 244 1.96 -1.70 -3.00
CA SER A 244 2.94 -2.29 -2.08
C SER A 244 4.12 -1.35 -1.81
N PHE A 245 5.00 -1.71 -0.87
CA PHE A 245 6.16 -0.91 -0.42
C PHE A 245 7.10 -0.48 -1.56
N ASP A 246 7.10 -1.19 -2.68
CA ASP A 246 7.89 -0.94 -3.89
C ASP A 246 7.15 -0.12 -4.97
N ASN A 247 5.97 0.42 -4.64
CA ASN A 247 5.07 1.21 -5.50
C ASN A 247 4.37 0.44 -6.63
N ARG A 248 4.36 -0.90 -6.60
CA ARG A 248 3.50 -1.65 -7.52
C ARG A 248 2.05 -1.36 -7.20
N ILE A 249 1.23 -1.33 -8.24
CA ILE A 249 -0.16 -0.94 -8.17
C ILE A 249 -1.00 -2.12 -8.64
N PHE A 250 -2.01 -2.51 -7.86
CA PHE A 250 -2.91 -3.62 -8.19
C PHE A 250 -4.34 -3.34 -7.77
N SER A 251 -5.30 -4.06 -8.36
CA SER A 251 -6.71 -3.89 -8.02
C SER A 251 -6.97 -4.34 -6.59
N ALA A 252 -7.74 -3.55 -5.85
CA ALA A 252 -8.12 -3.92 -4.50
C ALA A 252 -9.10 -5.12 -4.51
N PRO A 253 -8.96 -6.09 -3.58
CA PRO A 253 -9.91 -7.18 -3.46
C PRO A 253 -11.28 -6.68 -2.97
N THR A 254 -12.33 -7.38 -3.38
CA THR A 254 -13.70 -7.12 -2.94
C THR A 254 -14.26 -8.39 -2.31
N PHE A 255 -14.18 -8.46 -0.98
CA PHE A 255 -14.85 -9.46 -0.16
C PHE A 255 -15.49 -8.80 1.07
N GLU A 256 -16.48 -9.48 1.64
CA GLU A 256 -17.17 -9.07 2.86
C GLU A 256 -16.38 -9.48 4.11
N LEU A 257 -16.18 -8.52 5.02
CA LEU A 257 -15.55 -8.79 6.31
C LEU A 257 -16.56 -9.43 7.26
N GLY A 258 -16.20 -10.51 7.97
CA GLY A 258 -17.05 -11.04 9.05
C GLY A 258 -17.26 -10.05 10.20
N MET A 259 -16.28 -9.17 10.44
CA MET A 259 -16.40 -8.03 11.36
C MET A 259 -17.12 -6.80 10.75
N ILE A 260 -18.24 -7.01 10.06
CA ILE A 260 -19.08 -5.98 9.40
C ILE A 260 -19.21 -4.67 10.21
N PRO A 261 -19.52 -4.71 11.52
CA PRO A 261 -19.74 -3.50 12.31
C PRO A 261 -18.52 -2.57 12.43
N ALA A 262 -17.33 -3.12 12.22
CA ALA A 262 -16.07 -2.41 12.35
C ALA A 262 -15.66 -1.67 11.07
N GLY A 263 -16.09 -2.09 9.87
CA GLY A 263 -15.44 -1.61 8.63
C GLY A 263 -16.24 -1.67 7.33
N SER A 264 -17.50 -2.11 7.33
CA SER A 264 -18.21 -2.46 6.09
C SER A 264 -19.27 -1.46 5.59
N LEU A 265 -19.32 -0.22 6.09
CA LEU A 265 -20.22 0.79 5.51
C LEU A 265 -19.73 1.22 4.12
N TYR A 266 -20.65 1.21 3.16
CA TYR A 266 -20.52 1.78 1.83
C TYR A 266 -21.33 3.07 1.82
N ALA A 267 -20.71 4.20 1.49
CA ALA A 267 -21.41 5.48 1.45
C ALA A 267 -20.74 6.49 0.50
N PRO A 268 -21.53 7.35 -0.18
CA PRO A 268 -21.02 8.57 -0.78
C PRO A 268 -20.80 9.66 0.29
N VAL A 269 -19.94 10.63 -0.01
CA VAL A 269 -19.67 11.76 0.91
C VAL A 269 -20.93 12.60 1.20
N THR A 270 -21.90 12.63 0.29
CA THR A 270 -23.18 13.31 0.50
C THR A 270 -24.07 12.65 1.55
N ASP A 271 -23.97 11.33 1.72
CA ASP A 271 -24.70 10.64 2.78
C ASP A 271 -23.96 10.79 4.13
N LEU A 272 -22.62 10.75 4.14
CA LEU A 272 -21.83 11.09 5.32
C LEU A 272 -22.10 12.53 5.81
N ALA A 273 -22.37 13.47 4.89
CA ALA A 273 -22.77 14.82 5.23
C ALA A 273 -24.08 14.87 6.03
N LYS A 274 -25.06 14.02 5.69
CA LYS A 274 -26.33 13.93 6.44
C LYS A 274 -26.12 13.47 7.87
N PHE A 275 -25.19 12.52 8.09
CA PHE A 275 -24.80 12.12 9.45
C PHE A 275 -24.24 13.30 10.25
N MET A 276 -23.36 14.12 9.66
CA MET A 276 -22.83 15.32 10.34
C MET A 276 -23.92 16.36 10.64
N MET A 277 -24.89 16.55 9.74
CA MET A 277 -26.04 17.43 9.98
C MET A 277 -26.85 17.00 11.22
N VAL A 278 -27.02 15.69 11.44
CA VAL A 278 -27.66 15.14 12.66
C VAL A 278 -26.85 15.50 13.91
N LEU A 279 -25.52 15.43 13.86
CA LEU A 279 -24.66 15.85 14.97
C LEU A 279 -24.89 17.34 15.30
N PHE A 280 -24.91 18.20 14.27
CA PHE A 280 -25.12 19.64 14.41
C PHE A 280 -26.56 20.01 14.84
N ALA A 281 -27.52 19.16 14.51
CA ALA A 281 -28.91 19.26 14.95
C ALA A 281 -29.15 18.66 16.34
N LYS A 282 -28.08 18.32 17.09
CA LYS A 282 -28.13 17.69 18.42
C LYS A 282 -28.95 16.39 18.44
N GLY A 283 -28.74 15.56 17.41
CA GLY A 283 -29.35 14.24 17.27
C GLY A 283 -30.74 14.22 16.62
N LYS A 284 -31.25 15.37 16.17
CA LYS A 284 -32.48 15.44 15.36
C LYS A 284 -32.19 14.99 13.92
N GLY A 285 -32.90 13.97 13.46
CA GLY A 285 -32.94 13.58 12.06
C GLY A 285 -34.01 14.35 11.27
N PRO A 286 -34.16 14.06 9.97
CA PRO A 286 -35.11 14.77 9.09
C PRO A 286 -36.58 14.63 9.51
N LYS A 287 -36.94 13.49 10.12
CA LYS A 287 -38.35 13.16 10.47
C LYS A 287 -38.58 13.00 11.97
N GLU A 288 -37.55 12.63 12.73
CA GLU A 288 -37.66 12.32 14.15
C GLU A 288 -36.32 12.51 14.86
N VAL A 289 -36.34 12.48 16.19
CA VAL A 289 -35.11 12.42 17.00
C VAL A 289 -34.47 11.05 16.82
N VAL A 290 -33.21 11.03 16.36
CA VAL A 290 -32.45 9.80 16.11
C VAL A 290 -31.68 9.40 17.36
N ILE A 291 -31.14 10.38 18.08
CA ILE A 291 -30.47 10.23 19.37
C ILE A 291 -30.71 11.50 20.20
N LYS A 292 -30.86 11.39 21.52
CA LYS A 292 -31.07 12.52 22.41
C LYS A 292 -29.80 13.38 22.52
N PRO A 293 -29.95 14.70 22.74
CA PRO A 293 -28.80 15.60 22.91
C PRO A 293 -27.84 15.16 24.04
N GLU A 294 -28.36 14.67 25.16
CA GLU A 294 -27.55 14.27 26.32
C GLU A 294 -26.71 13.03 26.00
N THR A 295 -27.30 12.05 25.33
CA THR A 295 -26.65 10.82 24.88
C THR A 295 -25.60 11.12 23.80
N LEU A 296 -25.91 12.00 22.86
CA LEU A 296 -24.92 12.46 21.88
C LEU A 296 -23.74 13.18 22.56
N ASN A 297 -24.01 14.03 23.56
CA ASN A 297 -22.96 14.70 24.32
C ASN A 297 -22.04 13.70 25.03
N GLU A 298 -22.56 12.60 25.55
CA GLU A 298 -21.76 11.51 26.13
C GLU A 298 -20.86 10.87 25.06
N MET A 299 -21.40 10.61 23.87
CA MET A 299 -20.61 9.99 22.78
C MET A 299 -19.40 10.82 22.36
N ILE A 300 -19.50 12.14 22.42
CA ILE A 300 -18.44 13.07 22.00
C ILE A 300 -17.61 13.59 23.19
N SER A 301 -17.83 13.06 24.39
CA SER A 301 -17.07 13.41 25.59
C SER A 301 -15.98 12.38 25.88
N PRO A 302 -14.80 12.78 26.42
CA PRO A 302 -13.73 11.86 26.77
C PRO A 302 -14.20 10.77 27.73
N GLN A 303 -13.92 9.51 27.40
CA GLN A 303 -14.24 8.38 28.27
C GLN A 303 -13.06 8.04 29.19
N PHE A 304 -13.36 7.72 30.45
CA PHE A 304 -12.39 7.40 31.50
C PHE A 304 -11.43 8.57 31.83
N GLY A 305 -11.98 9.78 31.89
CA GLY A 305 -11.24 11.01 32.14
C GLY A 305 -10.53 11.57 30.89
N GLY A 306 -9.84 12.70 31.05
CA GLY A 306 -9.10 13.36 29.97
C GLY A 306 -9.69 14.70 29.54
N VAL A 307 -9.19 15.24 28.42
CA VAL A 307 -9.59 16.53 27.87
C VAL A 307 -10.41 16.35 26.60
N LYS A 308 -11.34 17.29 26.33
CA LYS A 308 -12.28 17.20 25.19
C LYS A 308 -11.62 16.99 23.83
N THR A 309 -10.34 17.34 23.70
CA THR A 309 -9.58 17.33 22.45
C THR A 309 -8.57 16.20 22.34
N GLN A 310 -8.67 15.14 23.16
CA GLN A 310 -7.73 14.02 23.12
C GLN A 310 -8.40 12.70 23.46
N GLY A 311 -7.96 11.62 22.79
CA GLY A 311 -8.40 10.26 23.08
C GLY A 311 -9.67 9.89 22.32
N TYR A 312 -10.57 9.17 23.00
CA TYR A 312 -11.81 8.66 22.42
C TYR A 312 -13.01 8.99 23.30
N GLY A 313 -14.11 9.33 22.64
CA GLY A 313 -15.46 9.23 23.16
C GLY A 313 -16.02 7.82 23.00
N ILE A 314 -17.34 7.71 22.83
CA ILE A 314 -17.99 6.48 22.35
C ILE A 314 -18.01 6.52 20.82
N GLY A 315 -17.13 5.75 20.19
CA GLY A 315 -16.92 5.70 18.74
C GLY A 315 -16.10 6.85 18.15
N PHE A 316 -16.19 8.06 18.71
CA PHE A 316 -15.51 9.24 18.15
C PHE A 316 -14.07 9.39 18.65
N GLY A 317 -13.13 9.54 17.72
CA GLY A 317 -11.80 10.09 18.03
C GLY A 317 -11.92 11.58 18.35
N LEU A 318 -11.23 12.01 19.40
CA LEU A 318 -11.24 13.39 19.90
C LEU A 318 -9.90 14.06 19.61
N SER A 319 -9.96 15.25 19.02
CA SER A 319 -8.79 16.05 18.64
C SER A 319 -9.08 17.54 18.73
N GLU A 320 -8.03 18.37 18.64
CA GLU A 320 -8.15 19.83 18.54
C GLU A 320 -8.02 20.28 17.08
N HIS A 321 -8.73 21.35 16.73
CA HIS A 321 -8.51 22.09 15.48
C HIS A 321 -8.84 23.58 15.65
N ARG A 322 -7.82 24.44 15.61
CA ARG A 322 -7.92 25.91 15.73
C ARG A 322 -8.69 26.40 16.97
N GLY A 323 -8.47 25.78 18.12
CA GLY A 323 -9.09 26.06 19.41
C GLY A 323 -10.40 25.31 19.66
N TYR A 324 -10.91 24.57 18.67
CA TYR A 324 -12.20 23.86 18.79
C TYR A 324 -12.02 22.36 18.98
N GLN A 325 -13.04 21.72 19.58
CA GLN A 325 -13.13 20.28 19.61
C GLN A 325 -13.46 19.75 18.22
N LYS A 326 -12.56 18.94 17.67
CA LYS A 326 -12.80 18.20 16.43
C LYS A 326 -13.05 16.74 16.77
N ILE A 327 -14.23 16.27 16.44
CA ILE A 327 -14.64 14.87 16.57
C ILE A 327 -14.66 14.20 15.20
N GLY A 328 -14.46 12.89 15.18
CA GLY A 328 -14.61 12.14 13.93
C GLY A 328 -13.98 10.77 13.97
N HIS A 329 -13.84 10.17 12.79
CA HIS A 329 -13.12 8.92 12.62
C HIS A 329 -12.53 8.84 11.20
N GLY A 330 -11.34 8.25 11.08
CA GLY A 330 -10.74 7.91 9.78
C GLY A 330 -11.04 6.46 9.40
N GLY A 331 -11.21 6.16 8.12
CA GLY A 331 -11.44 4.80 7.64
C GLY A 331 -10.37 4.37 6.65
N ALA A 332 -9.96 3.11 6.72
CA ALA A 332 -9.10 2.47 5.74
C ALA A 332 -9.62 1.05 5.51
N ILE A 333 -9.75 0.66 4.25
CA ILE A 333 -10.09 -0.71 3.86
C ILE A 333 -9.76 -0.90 2.39
N TYR A 334 -8.90 -1.86 2.07
CA TYR A 334 -8.61 -2.36 0.71
C TYR A 334 -8.88 -1.37 -0.42
N GLY A 335 -7.93 -0.48 -0.68
CA GLY A 335 -8.04 0.47 -1.78
C GLY A 335 -8.93 1.67 -1.48
N PHE A 336 -9.37 1.85 -0.23
CA PHE A 336 -10.17 3.01 0.17
C PHE A 336 -9.62 3.69 1.41
N SER A 337 -9.76 5.01 1.45
CA SER A 337 -9.45 5.82 2.62
C SER A 337 -10.47 6.93 2.80
N THR A 338 -10.97 7.12 4.02
CA THR A 338 -11.98 8.13 4.35
C THR A 338 -11.58 8.93 5.57
N GLN A 339 -12.00 10.19 5.64
CA GLN A 339 -12.04 10.99 6.85
C GLN A 339 -13.42 11.63 6.98
N LEU A 340 -13.98 11.57 8.18
CA LEU A 340 -15.16 12.31 8.59
C LEU A 340 -14.79 13.13 9.82
N TYR A 341 -14.85 14.45 9.70
CA TYR A 341 -14.60 15.38 10.80
C TYR A 341 -15.76 16.36 10.98
N ALA A 342 -16.10 16.61 12.24
CA ALA A 342 -17.09 17.59 12.63
C ALA A 342 -16.56 18.44 13.79
N ILE A 343 -16.94 19.72 13.80
CA ILE A 343 -16.70 20.67 14.89
C ILE A 343 -18.06 21.16 15.38
N PRO A 344 -18.68 20.48 16.37
CA PRO A 344 -20.06 20.76 16.79
C PRO A 344 -20.32 22.21 17.24
N GLU A 345 -19.34 22.85 17.88
CA GLU A 345 -19.47 24.19 18.47
C GLU A 345 -19.76 25.27 17.43
N ILE A 346 -19.14 25.13 16.25
CA ILE A 346 -19.32 26.06 15.11
C ILE A 346 -20.04 25.42 13.93
N LYS A 347 -20.40 24.14 14.07
CA LYS A 347 -21.17 23.32 13.12
C LYS A 347 -20.55 23.18 11.74
N PHE A 348 -19.23 23.01 11.69
CA PHE A 348 -18.50 22.74 10.46
C PHE A 348 -18.16 21.27 10.32
N GLY A 349 -18.46 20.70 9.17
CA GLY A 349 -18.24 19.29 8.87
C GLY A 349 -17.55 19.07 7.53
N VAL A 350 -16.69 18.07 7.46
CA VAL A 350 -16.00 17.65 6.24
C VAL A 350 -15.99 16.12 6.15
N ALA A 351 -16.42 15.60 5.01
CA ALA A 351 -16.24 14.20 4.65
C ALA A 351 -15.40 14.11 3.37
N THR A 352 -14.34 13.29 3.38
CA THR A 352 -13.46 13.07 2.23
C THR A 352 -13.22 11.58 2.07
N SER A 353 -13.48 11.02 0.88
CA SER A 353 -13.22 9.62 0.56
C SER A 353 -12.37 9.49 -0.70
N SER A 354 -11.47 8.51 -0.73
CA SER A 354 -10.61 8.19 -1.88
C SER A 354 -10.63 6.69 -2.17
N SER A 355 -10.45 6.32 -3.45
CA SER A 355 -10.33 4.94 -3.93
C SER A 355 -8.88 4.50 -4.18
N VAL A 356 -7.95 4.96 -3.31
CA VAL A 356 -6.59 4.42 -3.23
C VAL A 356 -6.26 4.03 -1.78
N ASP A 357 -5.62 2.88 -1.63
CA ASP A 357 -5.26 2.29 -0.35
C ASP A 357 -4.28 3.17 0.42
N ILE A 358 -4.45 3.24 1.75
CA ILE A 358 -3.54 3.93 2.68
C ILE A 358 -3.25 5.37 2.23
N SER A 359 -4.25 6.05 1.66
CA SER A 359 -4.22 7.46 1.31
C SER A 359 -4.75 8.36 2.45
N ASN A 360 -4.90 7.79 3.66
CA ASN A 360 -5.41 8.49 4.85
C ASN A 360 -4.64 9.76 5.20
N SER A 361 -3.34 9.84 4.91
CA SER A 361 -2.57 11.06 5.15
C SER A 361 -3.02 12.21 4.23
N ILE A 362 -3.38 11.87 2.98
CA ILE A 362 -3.89 12.80 1.97
C ILE A 362 -5.29 13.28 2.37
N THR A 363 -6.21 12.34 2.63
CA THR A 363 -7.60 12.69 3.00
C THR A 363 -7.65 13.48 4.30
N ARG A 364 -6.77 13.19 5.27
CA ARG A 364 -6.64 13.96 6.53
C ARG A 364 -6.11 15.37 6.29
N LYS A 365 -5.04 15.53 5.49
CA LYS A 365 -4.49 16.86 5.18
C LYS A 365 -5.52 17.71 4.43
N LEU A 366 -6.20 17.15 3.44
CA LEU A 366 -7.25 17.85 2.70
C LEU A 366 -8.44 18.21 3.59
N SER A 367 -8.88 17.32 4.47
CA SER A 367 -10.00 17.61 5.39
C SER A 367 -9.65 18.69 6.41
N ASN A 368 -8.42 18.68 6.95
CA ASN A 368 -7.94 19.76 7.82
C ASN A 368 -7.81 21.08 7.07
N TYR A 369 -7.31 21.06 5.83
CA TYR A 369 -7.22 22.26 4.99
C TYR A 369 -8.60 22.83 4.67
N ALA A 370 -9.60 21.97 4.41
CA ALA A 370 -10.98 22.40 4.23
C ALA A 370 -11.53 23.11 5.48
N LEU A 371 -11.31 22.55 6.68
CA LEU A 371 -11.70 23.19 7.93
C LEU A 371 -10.99 24.53 8.15
N ASP A 372 -9.68 24.61 7.87
CA ASP A 372 -8.90 25.86 7.92
C ASP A 372 -9.49 26.93 6.98
N LEU A 373 -9.88 26.55 5.76
CA LEU A 373 -10.51 27.46 4.79
C LEU A 373 -11.89 27.92 5.24
N MET A 374 -12.73 27.01 5.76
CA MET A 374 -14.07 27.35 6.24
C MET A 374 -14.01 28.31 7.45
N LEU A 375 -13.06 28.10 8.36
CA LEU A 375 -12.81 28.98 9.50
C LEU A 375 -12.33 30.37 9.06
N ALA A 376 -11.33 30.43 8.19
CA ALA A 376 -10.84 31.70 7.67
C ALA A 376 -11.95 32.46 6.92
N ASN A 377 -12.76 31.75 6.12
CA ASN A 377 -13.91 32.33 5.43
C ASN A 377 -14.95 32.91 6.41
N LYS A 378 -15.30 32.16 7.46
CA LYS A 378 -16.23 32.61 8.51
C LYS A 378 -15.74 33.87 9.23
N ASN A 379 -14.43 33.95 9.48
CA ASN A 379 -13.81 35.05 10.19
C ASN A 379 -13.44 36.24 9.28
N ASN A 380 -13.67 36.15 7.98
CA ASN A 380 -13.17 37.10 6.97
C ASN A 380 -11.64 37.28 6.99
N GLU A 381 -10.91 36.20 7.28
CA GLU A 381 -9.46 36.15 7.25
C GLU A 381 -8.94 35.73 5.86
N PRO A 382 -7.70 36.07 5.49
CA PRO A 382 -7.08 35.57 4.27
C PRO A 382 -7.06 34.04 4.24
N LEU A 383 -7.65 33.45 3.20
CA LEU A 383 -7.69 31.99 3.04
C LEU A 383 -6.27 31.41 2.87
N PRO A 384 -5.85 30.46 3.72
CA PRO A 384 -4.50 29.89 3.66
C PRO A 384 -4.21 29.20 2.32
N ASN A 385 -2.94 29.17 1.94
CA ASN A 385 -2.47 28.45 0.76
C ASN A 385 -2.15 27.00 1.09
N TYR A 386 -2.47 26.11 0.15
CA TYR A 386 -2.08 24.71 0.25
C TYR A 386 -0.57 24.53 0.04
N ILE A 387 0.07 23.73 0.89
CA ILE A 387 1.50 23.44 0.76
C ILE A 387 1.69 22.36 -0.30
N LYS A 388 2.16 22.78 -1.47
CA LYS A 388 2.60 21.92 -2.58
C LYS A 388 4.10 21.64 -2.47
N THR A 389 4.54 20.54 -3.08
CA THR A 389 5.94 20.08 -3.03
C THR A 389 6.48 19.75 -4.44
N SER A 390 7.80 19.78 -4.56
CA SER A 390 8.53 19.43 -5.80
C SER A 390 9.64 18.43 -5.51
N LYS A 391 10.23 17.86 -6.57
CA LYS A 391 11.39 16.96 -6.44
C LYS A 391 12.58 17.72 -5.83
N ILE A 392 13.38 17.00 -5.05
CA ILE A 392 14.66 17.52 -4.54
C ILE A 392 15.66 17.51 -5.70
N GLU A 393 16.43 18.59 -5.85
CA GLU A 393 17.47 18.68 -6.87
C GLU A 393 18.54 17.59 -6.68
N ALA A 394 19.00 16.97 -7.78
CA ALA A 394 19.86 15.78 -7.73
C ALA A 394 21.14 15.97 -6.88
N LYS A 395 21.79 17.14 -7.00
CA LYS A 395 23.00 17.47 -6.21
C LYS A 395 22.70 17.51 -4.70
N LEU A 396 21.56 18.09 -4.32
CA LEU A 396 21.14 18.18 -2.93
C LEU A 396 20.75 16.80 -2.39
N ALA A 397 19.96 16.05 -3.17
CA ALA A 397 19.55 14.67 -2.85
C ALA A 397 20.77 13.76 -2.61
N LYS A 398 21.75 13.78 -3.52
CA LYS A 398 23.04 13.07 -3.37
C LYS A 398 23.79 13.46 -2.10
N SER A 399 23.69 14.73 -1.70
CA SER A 399 24.37 15.22 -0.50
C SER A 399 23.69 14.84 0.82
N LEU A 400 22.44 14.38 0.75
CA LEU A 400 21.66 13.88 1.90
C LEU A 400 21.73 12.36 2.02
N GLU A 401 22.12 11.65 0.97
CA GLU A 401 22.24 10.18 0.95
C GLU A 401 23.16 9.68 2.08
N GLY A 402 22.67 8.74 2.90
CA GLY A 402 23.43 8.20 4.02
C GLY A 402 22.59 7.43 5.04
N HIS A 403 23.29 6.78 5.96
CA HIS A 403 22.72 6.15 7.15
C HIS A 403 22.92 7.07 8.35
N TYR A 404 21.83 7.46 9.01
CA TYR A 404 21.86 8.40 10.12
C TYR A 404 21.19 7.81 11.34
N VAL A 405 21.76 8.05 12.53
CA VAL A 405 21.24 7.47 13.78
C VAL A 405 21.15 8.46 14.92
N ARG A 406 20.19 8.22 15.81
CA ARG A 406 20.01 8.89 17.10
C ARG A 406 19.54 7.87 18.14
N GLY A 407 20.45 7.37 18.96
CA GLY A 407 20.15 6.23 19.85
C GLY A 407 19.76 5.01 19.02
N GLU A 408 18.61 4.41 19.35
CA GLU A 408 18.01 3.28 18.61
C GLU A 408 17.25 3.70 17.34
N LEU A 409 17.06 5.01 17.11
CA LEU A 409 16.37 5.52 15.94
C LEU A 409 17.31 5.63 14.74
N ASN A 410 16.81 5.25 13.57
CA ASN A 410 17.46 5.41 12.28
C ASN A 410 16.68 6.37 11.37
N ALA A 411 17.40 6.97 10.43
CA ALA A 411 16.87 7.82 9.38
C ALA A 411 17.77 7.66 8.16
N ASP A 412 17.58 6.60 7.39
CA ASP A 412 18.33 6.37 6.16
C ASP A 412 17.74 7.22 5.04
N ILE A 413 18.59 7.90 4.29
CA ILE A 413 18.20 8.60 3.08
C ILE A 413 18.78 7.85 1.89
N GLU A 414 17.90 7.33 1.04
CA GLU A 414 18.25 6.54 -0.15
C GLU A 414 17.72 7.18 -1.42
N LEU A 415 18.47 7.07 -2.51
CA LEU A 415 18.04 7.48 -3.84
C LEU A 415 17.47 6.27 -4.58
N ARG A 416 16.19 6.33 -4.96
CA ARG A 416 15.51 5.30 -5.76
C ARG A 416 15.05 5.93 -7.07
N GLY A 417 15.89 5.83 -8.11
CA GLY A 417 15.65 6.50 -9.38
C GLY A 417 15.59 8.02 -9.20
N SER A 418 14.45 8.64 -9.52
CA SER A 418 14.25 10.09 -9.32
C SER A 418 13.68 10.47 -7.94
N SER A 419 13.45 9.49 -7.07
CA SER A 419 12.88 9.69 -5.74
C SER A 419 13.98 9.70 -4.67
N THR A 420 13.87 10.61 -3.71
CA THR A 420 14.66 10.60 -2.48
C THR A 420 13.77 10.04 -1.38
N MET A 421 14.16 8.92 -0.78
CA MET A 421 13.38 8.22 0.23
C MET A 421 14.00 8.42 1.60
N LEU A 422 13.18 8.73 2.60
CA LEU A 422 13.51 8.61 4.01
C LEU A 422 12.98 7.27 4.52
N ILE A 423 13.86 6.47 5.11
CA ILE A 423 13.57 5.18 5.71
C ILE A 423 13.89 5.28 7.19
N THR A 424 12.85 5.15 8.01
CA THR A 424 12.97 5.12 9.47
C THR A 424 12.66 3.73 10.00
N ASN A 425 12.76 3.54 11.31
CA ASN A 425 12.37 2.29 11.98
C ASN A 425 10.92 1.92 11.65
N TYR A 426 10.05 2.92 11.47
CA TYR A 426 8.60 2.70 11.41
C TYR A 426 8.01 2.89 10.01
N MET A 427 8.69 3.60 9.11
CA MET A 427 8.10 3.97 7.82
C MET A 427 9.12 4.33 6.75
N GLU A 428 8.73 4.10 5.49
CA GLU A 428 9.44 4.56 4.30
C GLU A 428 8.61 5.61 3.56
N VAL A 429 9.15 6.81 3.36
CA VAL A 429 8.41 7.94 2.79
C VAL A 429 9.26 8.77 1.84
N PRO A 430 8.73 9.23 0.70
CA PRO A 430 9.43 10.16 -0.16
C PRO A 430 9.69 11.50 0.55
N LEU A 431 10.88 12.05 0.36
CA LEU A 431 11.24 13.42 0.72
C LEU A 431 11.05 14.33 -0.49
N ARG A 432 10.46 15.51 -0.26
CA ARG A 432 10.16 16.51 -1.29
C ARG A 432 10.47 17.91 -0.79
N LYS A 433 10.78 18.82 -1.71
CA LYS A 433 11.04 20.23 -1.41
C LYS A 433 9.71 20.98 -1.30
N SER A 434 9.56 21.81 -0.29
CA SER A 434 8.38 22.65 -0.04
C SER A 434 8.80 24.06 0.40
N SER A 435 7.82 24.95 0.62
CA SER A 435 8.07 26.25 1.24
C SER A 435 8.58 26.17 2.69
N LYS A 436 8.44 25.01 3.34
CA LYS A 436 8.95 24.73 4.70
C LYS A 436 10.30 23.98 4.70
N GLY A 437 10.98 23.91 3.56
CA GLY A 437 12.19 23.10 3.41
C GLY A 437 11.90 21.69 2.89
N ILE A 438 12.75 20.73 3.21
CA ILE A 438 12.59 19.33 2.79
C ILE A 438 11.68 18.62 3.78
N ILE A 439 10.57 18.10 3.28
CA ILE A 439 9.57 17.41 4.10
C ILE A 439 9.26 16.03 3.55
N SER A 440 8.80 15.12 4.39
CA SER A 440 8.15 13.88 3.93
C SER A 440 6.85 14.22 3.20
N ASP A 441 6.64 13.62 2.03
CA ASP A 441 5.41 13.82 1.27
C ASP A 441 5.15 12.65 0.29
N GLY A 442 4.37 11.67 0.76
CA GLY A 442 3.91 10.48 0.04
C GLY A 442 2.47 10.11 0.41
N ARG A 443 2.03 8.89 0.06
CA ARG A 443 0.65 8.41 0.32
C ARG A 443 0.38 8.18 1.81
N ILE A 444 1.36 7.67 2.54
CA ILE A 444 1.22 7.32 3.98
C ILE A 444 1.60 8.47 4.92
N ASN A 445 2.29 9.51 4.42
CA ASN A 445 2.74 10.61 5.26
C ASN A 445 2.86 11.93 4.49
N GLN A 446 2.42 13.02 5.11
CA GLN A 446 2.55 14.37 4.57
C GLN A 446 3.01 15.37 5.62
N GLY A 447 4.33 15.56 5.70
CA GLY A 447 4.97 16.61 6.49
C GLY A 447 5.25 16.26 7.94
N SER A 448 5.18 14.99 8.34
CA SER A 448 5.57 14.58 9.71
C SER A 448 7.07 14.56 9.94
N PHE A 449 7.88 14.56 8.87
CA PHE A 449 9.33 14.71 8.94
C PHE A 449 9.76 15.95 8.18
N ILE A 450 10.52 16.80 8.85
CA ILE A 450 11.24 17.94 8.29
C ILE A 450 12.73 17.61 8.38
N ILE A 451 13.41 17.67 7.23
CA ILE A 451 14.82 17.30 7.09
C ILE A 451 15.64 18.55 6.81
N GLU A 452 16.65 18.77 7.63
CA GLU A 452 17.62 19.86 7.45
C GLU A 452 19.04 19.29 7.45
N LYS A 453 19.89 19.84 6.60
CA LYS A 453 21.30 19.42 6.52
C LYS A 453 22.11 20.13 7.60
N SER A 454 22.92 19.38 8.33
CA SER A 454 23.84 19.91 9.35
C SER A 454 25.25 19.34 9.13
N GLY A 455 26.03 20.00 8.26
CA GLY A 455 27.33 19.48 7.84
C GLY A 455 27.21 18.13 7.13
N GLN A 456 27.80 17.08 7.72
CA GLN A 456 27.66 15.70 7.26
C GLN A 456 26.44 14.97 7.84
N ASP A 457 25.84 15.53 8.89
CA ASP A 457 24.71 15.02 9.65
C ASP A 457 23.39 15.62 9.13
N ILE A 458 22.27 15.21 9.72
CA ILE A 458 20.95 15.79 9.44
C ILE A 458 20.22 16.11 10.74
N LEU A 459 19.32 17.08 10.69
CA LEU A 459 18.27 17.26 11.67
C LEU A 459 16.98 16.63 11.14
N VAL A 460 16.30 15.85 11.97
CA VAL A 460 14.95 15.33 11.70
C VAL A 460 14.02 15.94 12.75
N ASN A 461 13.10 16.80 12.30
CA ASN A 461 12.24 17.60 13.18
C ASN A 461 13.04 18.35 14.27
N GLY A 462 14.15 18.98 13.87
CA GLY A 462 15.06 19.71 14.77
C GLY A 462 15.99 18.83 15.63
N ASN A 463 15.86 17.50 15.58
CA ASN A 463 16.71 16.60 16.37
C ASN A 463 17.91 16.11 15.55
N LEU A 464 19.12 16.15 16.12
CA LEU A 464 20.34 15.72 15.43
C LEU A 464 20.43 14.20 15.27
N PHE A 465 20.63 13.75 14.04
CA PHE A 465 20.99 12.38 13.68
C PHE A 465 22.39 12.36 13.05
N ARG A 466 23.28 11.56 13.63
CA ARG A 466 24.68 11.50 13.19
C ARG A 466 24.86 10.49 12.07
N LYS A 467 25.56 10.88 11.02
CA LYS A 467 25.91 9.98 9.91
C LYS A 467 26.84 8.88 10.39
N LYS A 468 26.53 7.63 10.06
CA LYS A 468 27.34 6.45 10.37
C LYS A 468 27.48 5.54 9.16
N VAL A 469 28.49 4.68 9.19
CA VAL A 469 28.60 3.56 8.25
C VAL A 469 27.62 2.48 8.70
N LYS A 470 26.68 2.11 7.83
CA LYS A 470 25.73 1.02 8.09
C LYS A 470 26.49 -0.31 8.11
N SER A 471 26.27 -1.13 9.14
CA SER A 471 26.92 -2.44 9.24
C SER A 471 26.51 -3.35 8.06
N LYS A 472 27.47 -4.11 7.53
CA LYS A 472 27.24 -5.09 6.47
C LYS A 472 26.80 -6.46 6.99
N LYS A 473 27.02 -6.74 8.27
CA LYS A 473 26.72 -8.02 8.92
C LYS A 473 26.04 -7.77 10.25
N SER A 474 25.05 -8.62 10.51
CA SER A 474 24.43 -8.84 11.80
C SER A 474 24.58 -10.32 12.12
N GLN A 475 24.90 -10.62 13.37
CA GLN A 475 24.71 -11.98 13.88
C GLN A 475 23.29 -12.07 14.41
N PHE A 476 22.59 -13.11 14.00
CA PHE A 476 21.28 -13.45 14.54
C PHE A 476 21.24 -14.98 14.76
N PRO A 477 20.36 -15.46 15.65
CA PRO A 477 20.23 -16.89 15.91
C PRO A 477 19.93 -17.69 14.63
N ASN A 478 20.69 -18.76 14.37
CA ASN A 478 20.51 -19.61 13.17
C ASN A 478 19.11 -20.21 13.06
N ASP A 479 18.43 -20.43 14.19
CA ASP A 479 17.05 -20.93 14.22
C ASP A 479 16.04 -19.93 13.64
N TRP A 480 16.38 -18.65 13.48
CA TRP A 480 15.52 -17.65 12.83
C TRP A 480 15.50 -17.76 11.30
N GLU A 481 16.46 -18.45 10.68
CA GLU A 481 16.47 -18.64 9.22
C GLU A 481 15.16 -19.27 8.72
N GLY A 482 14.66 -20.28 9.43
CA GLY A 482 13.38 -20.92 9.13
C GLY A 482 12.14 -20.06 9.40
N LEU A 483 12.29 -18.89 10.05
CA LEU A 483 11.20 -17.92 10.30
C LEU A 483 11.14 -16.83 9.23
N VAL A 484 12.27 -16.48 8.61
CA VAL A 484 12.32 -15.48 7.55
C VAL A 484 11.53 -15.97 6.33
N GLY A 485 10.74 -15.09 5.73
CA GLY A 485 9.94 -15.39 4.55
C GLY A 485 8.62 -14.64 4.52
N GLU A 486 7.74 -15.08 3.62
CA GLU A 486 6.46 -14.45 3.34
C GLU A 486 5.30 -15.32 3.83
N TYR A 487 4.29 -14.68 4.39
CA TYR A 487 3.12 -15.31 4.95
C TYR A 487 1.84 -14.57 4.54
N GLY A 488 0.69 -15.23 4.59
CA GLY A 488 -0.61 -14.63 4.30
C GLY A 488 -1.03 -14.74 2.83
N TRP A 489 -1.70 -13.72 2.33
CA TRP A 489 -2.43 -13.73 1.06
C TRP A 489 -1.77 -12.86 0.00
N ASP A 490 -2.10 -13.06 -1.28
CA ASP A 490 -1.57 -12.25 -2.39
C ASP A 490 -1.93 -10.76 -2.25
N HIS A 491 -3.13 -10.45 -1.72
CA HIS A 491 -3.57 -9.08 -1.50
C HIS A 491 -3.02 -8.43 -0.22
N ASN A 492 -2.39 -9.21 0.67
CA ASN A 492 -1.85 -8.72 1.94
C ASN A 492 -0.75 -9.66 2.46
N ILE A 493 0.48 -9.42 1.99
CA ILE A 493 1.65 -10.22 2.35
C ILE A 493 2.23 -9.71 3.66
N LEU A 494 2.49 -10.64 4.59
CA LEU A 494 3.27 -10.42 5.79
C LEU A 494 4.70 -10.90 5.54
N PHE A 495 5.65 -9.97 5.56
CA PHE A 495 7.08 -10.28 5.47
C PHE A 495 7.66 -10.42 6.87
N VAL A 496 8.28 -11.55 7.16
CA VAL A 496 9.17 -11.70 8.31
C VAL A 496 10.60 -11.68 7.78
N TYR A 497 11.40 -10.77 8.29
CA TYR A 497 12.75 -10.55 7.78
C TYR A 497 13.70 -10.22 8.93
N GLU A 498 14.99 -10.50 8.73
CA GLU A 498 16.00 -10.12 9.70
C GLU A 498 16.54 -8.75 9.31
N ASP A 499 16.60 -7.81 10.26
CA ASP A 499 17.29 -6.53 10.09
C ASP A 499 18.10 -6.14 11.34
N MET A 500 19.41 -5.98 11.15
CA MET A 500 20.39 -5.53 12.13
C MET A 500 20.41 -6.40 13.41
N GLY A 501 20.29 -7.71 13.24
CA GLY A 501 20.35 -8.72 14.30
C GLY A 501 19.02 -8.93 15.03
N SER A 502 17.93 -8.37 14.50
CA SER A 502 16.59 -8.49 15.06
C SER A 502 15.62 -9.03 14.01
N LEU A 503 14.62 -9.78 14.44
CA LEU A 503 13.52 -10.16 13.57
C LEU A 503 12.53 -9.00 13.49
N TRP A 504 12.09 -8.70 12.29
CA TRP A 504 11.13 -7.66 11.99
C TRP A 504 9.99 -8.22 11.16
N LEU A 505 8.90 -7.48 11.17
CA LEU A 505 7.69 -7.77 10.43
C LEU A 505 7.27 -6.55 9.63
N LEU A 506 6.89 -6.76 8.37
CA LEU A 506 6.16 -5.80 7.53
C LEU A 506 4.80 -6.39 7.18
N MET A 507 3.71 -5.73 7.56
CA MET A 507 2.34 -6.15 7.23
C MET A 507 1.49 -4.98 6.75
N GLU A 508 0.36 -5.27 6.09
CA GLU A 508 -0.52 -4.26 5.50
C GLU A 508 0.24 -3.26 4.60
N TRP A 509 1.34 -3.73 3.98
CA TRP A 509 2.26 -2.99 3.12
C TRP A 509 3.05 -1.82 3.76
N ILE A 510 2.71 -1.39 4.98
CA ILE A 510 3.26 -0.17 5.58
C ILE A 510 3.73 -0.34 7.03
N GLU A 511 3.22 -1.35 7.73
CA GLU A 511 3.39 -1.46 9.18
C GLU A 511 4.66 -2.24 9.49
N LYS A 512 5.65 -1.55 10.05
CA LYS A 512 6.96 -2.11 10.39
C LYS A 512 7.12 -2.24 11.90
N ASP A 513 7.25 -3.47 12.37
CA ASP A 513 7.45 -3.76 13.78
C ASP A 513 8.71 -4.59 14.03
N LYS A 514 9.52 -4.15 15.00
CA LYS A 514 10.63 -4.93 15.54
C LYS A 514 10.07 -5.94 16.54
N LEU A 515 10.26 -7.22 16.28
CA LEU A 515 9.77 -8.28 17.15
C LEU A 515 10.72 -8.52 18.32
N LEU A 516 10.13 -8.78 19.49
CA LEU A 516 10.85 -9.14 20.70
C LEU A 516 10.67 -10.64 20.94
N GLN A 517 11.75 -11.43 20.89
CA GLN A 517 11.66 -12.85 21.20
C GLN A 517 11.34 -13.04 22.69
N VAL A 518 10.25 -13.74 22.99
CA VAL A 518 9.84 -14.05 24.36
C VAL A 518 10.44 -15.38 24.80
N LYS A 519 10.24 -16.43 23.99
CA LYS A 519 10.83 -17.76 24.18
C LYS A 519 10.63 -18.62 22.93
N GLY A 520 11.68 -19.28 22.44
CA GLY A 520 11.59 -20.13 21.25
C GLY A 520 10.89 -19.42 20.08
N ASP A 521 9.80 -20.01 19.60
CA ASP A 521 8.99 -19.49 18.49
C ASP A 521 7.89 -18.48 18.92
N LEU A 522 7.87 -18.05 20.19
CA LEU A 522 6.97 -17.02 20.70
C LEU A 522 7.68 -15.66 20.69
N PHE A 523 7.06 -14.69 20.03
CA PHE A 523 7.51 -13.31 19.92
C PHE A 523 6.42 -12.34 20.37
N ALA A 524 6.81 -11.11 20.67
CA ALA A 524 5.92 -10.01 21.01
C ALA A 524 6.11 -8.85 20.03
N PHE A 525 5.01 -8.17 19.72
CA PHE A 525 5.04 -6.84 19.12
C PHE A 525 5.60 -5.84 20.15
N PRO A 526 6.07 -4.65 19.72
CA PRO A 526 6.48 -3.60 20.65
C PRO A 526 5.36 -3.24 21.63
N GLU A 527 5.69 -2.84 22.86
CA GLU A 527 4.66 -2.59 23.88
C GLU A 527 3.83 -1.32 23.60
N ASN A 528 4.45 -0.30 22.98
CA ASN A 528 3.91 1.06 22.87
C ASN A 528 3.93 1.64 21.44
N SER A 529 4.28 0.84 20.43
CA SER A 529 4.32 1.28 19.04
C SER A 529 3.74 0.23 18.11
N GLY A 530 3.15 0.71 17.02
CA GLY A 530 2.51 -0.13 16.02
C GLY A 530 1.07 -0.49 16.36
N MET A 531 0.37 -1.05 15.37
CA MET A 531 -1.06 -1.35 15.42
C MET A 531 -1.35 -2.51 16.39
N TYR A 532 -0.47 -3.52 16.43
CA TYR A 532 -0.58 -4.72 17.27
C TYR A 532 0.18 -4.60 18.60
N HIS A 533 0.52 -3.39 19.04
CA HIS A 533 1.34 -3.19 20.23
C HIS A 533 0.83 -3.94 21.48
N GLY A 534 1.73 -4.58 22.22
CA GLY A 534 1.42 -5.40 23.40
C GLY A 534 0.83 -6.79 23.10
N GLU A 535 0.60 -7.14 21.84
CA GLU A 535 0.18 -8.49 21.45
C GLU A 535 1.39 -9.41 21.20
N LYS A 536 1.10 -10.72 21.09
CA LYS A 536 2.12 -11.75 20.86
C LYS A 536 1.80 -12.54 19.61
N LEU A 537 2.83 -13.08 18.99
CA LEU A 537 2.73 -13.95 17.83
C LEU A 537 3.56 -15.22 18.02
N GLN A 538 3.10 -16.31 17.42
CA GLN A 538 3.67 -17.65 17.55
C GLN A 538 3.91 -18.23 16.16
N PHE A 539 5.14 -18.68 15.91
CA PHE A 539 5.46 -19.48 14.73
C PHE A 539 5.17 -20.95 14.98
N LYS A 540 4.79 -21.67 13.92
CA LYS A 540 4.70 -23.13 13.93
C LYS A 540 5.57 -23.70 12.82
N ARG A 541 6.48 -24.59 13.17
CA ARG A 541 7.43 -25.20 12.23
C ARG A 541 7.04 -26.62 11.82
N ASN A 542 7.53 -27.05 10.66
CA ASN A 542 7.57 -28.45 10.27
C ASN A 542 8.82 -29.13 10.86
N ALA A 543 9.01 -30.41 10.56
CA ALA A 543 10.16 -31.20 11.03
C ALA A 543 11.52 -30.71 10.52
N SER A 544 11.58 -29.95 9.42
CA SER A 544 12.82 -29.38 8.88
C SER A 544 13.20 -28.05 9.54
N GLY A 545 12.42 -27.57 10.52
CA GLY A 545 12.64 -26.28 11.17
C GLY A 545 12.10 -25.09 10.37
N LEU A 546 11.44 -25.30 9.23
CA LEU A 546 10.81 -24.25 8.44
C LEU A 546 9.45 -23.90 9.05
N ALA A 547 9.20 -22.62 9.33
CA ALA A 547 7.90 -22.15 9.77
C ALA A 547 6.86 -22.36 8.67
N THR A 548 5.75 -23.02 8.97
CA THR A 548 4.62 -23.24 8.05
C THR A 548 3.52 -22.20 8.20
N GLU A 549 3.50 -21.51 9.34
CA GLU A 549 2.58 -20.42 9.65
C GLU A 549 3.12 -19.56 10.79
N VAL A 550 2.60 -18.34 10.86
CA VAL A 550 2.73 -17.43 12.00
C VAL A 550 1.34 -16.94 12.39
N ALA A 551 1.03 -16.96 13.68
CA ALA A 551 -0.27 -16.55 14.19
C ALA A 551 -0.11 -15.50 15.27
N ILE A 552 -0.91 -14.42 15.20
CA ILE A 552 -1.13 -13.57 16.36
C ILE A 552 -1.94 -14.41 17.36
N ILE A 553 -1.53 -14.45 18.63
CA ILE A 553 -2.14 -15.33 19.62
C ILE A 553 -3.65 -15.05 19.72
N ASN A 554 -4.45 -16.07 19.42
CA ASN A 554 -5.92 -16.02 19.34
C ASN A 554 -6.50 -15.04 18.29
N GLY A 555 -5.66 -14.48 17.42
CA GLY A 555 -6.02 -13.58 16.32
C GLY A 555 -5.76 -14.21 14.95
N PRO A 556 -5.46 -13.39 13.93
CA PRO A 556 -5.22 -13.84 12.55
C PRO A 556 -4.06 -14.85 12.44
N VAL A 557 -4.20 -15.79 11.49
CA VAL A 557 -3.21 -16.83 11.16
C VAL A 557 -2.73 -16.62 9.74
N PHE A 558 -1.43 -16.44 9.56
CA PHE A 558 -0.79 -16.23 8.26
C PHE A 558 -0.02 -17.50 7.88
N LYS A 559 -0.48 -18.21 6.84
CA LYS A 559 0.22 -19.38 6.30
C LYS A 559 1.46 -18.94 5.54
N ARG A 560 2.56 -19.70 5.63
CA ARG A 560 3.73 -19.45 4.79
C ARG A 560 3.32 -19.60 3.32
N ARG A 561 3.73 -18.64 2.51
CA ARG A 561 3.48 -18.62 1.06
C ARG A 561 4.46 -19.57 0.36
N ASP A 562 3.95 -20.31 -0.61
CA ASP A 562 4.78 -21.06 -1.56
C ASP A 562 5.10 -20.14 -2.74
N ILE A 563 6.37 -19.78 -2.84
CA ILE A 563 6.90 -18.85 -3.84
C ILE A 563 7.58 -19.59 -5.01
N GLY A 564 7.49 -20.93 -5.07
CA GLY A 564 7.91 -21.73 -6.23
C GLY A 564 9.41 -21.70 -6.56
N ALA A 565 10.25 -21.09 -5.71
CA ALA A 565 11.70 -21.01 -5.89
C ALA A 565 12.42 -21.04 -4.54
N SER A 566 13.32 -22.00 -4.33
CA SER A 566 14.30 -21.92 -3.24
C SER A 566 15.44 -20.96 -3.64
N ASN A 567 16.13 -20.35 -2.68
CA ASN A 567 17.17 -19.34 -2.94
C ASN A 567 18.33 -19.87 -3.82
N SER A 568 18.48 -21.19 -3.91
CA SER A 568 19.59 -21.89 -4.56
C SER A 568 19.20 -22.64 -5.83
N GLU A 569 17.90 -22.90 -6.07
CA GLU A 569 17.44 -23.59 -7.27
C GLU A 569 17.12 -22.59 -8.39
N THR A 570 17.54 -22.93 -9.61
CA THR A 570 17.14 -22.17 -10.79
C THR A 570 15.67 -22.41 -11.05
N PHE A 571 14.88 -21.35 -10.94
CA PHE A 571 13.46 -21.31 -11.30
C PHE A 571 13.25 -21.90 -12.69
N ARG A 572 12.17 -22.67 -12.89
CA ARG A 572 11.87 -23.35 -14.17
C ARG A 572 10.44 -23.06 -14.61
N ILE A 573 10.25 -22.97 -15.91
CA ILE A 573 8.92 -22.96 -16.55
C ILE A 573 8.80 -24.15 -17.49
N GLU A 574 7.55 -24.54 -17.78
CA GLU A 574 7.25 -25.38 -18.92
C GLU A 574 7.10 -24.50 -20.18
N PRO A 575 7.95 -24.67 -21.20
CA PRO A 575 7.84 -23.91 -22.44
C PRO A 575 6.51 -24.19 -23.16
N LEU A 576 5.87 -23.16 -23.73
CA LEU A 576 4.63 -23.30 -24.51
C LEU A 576 4.77 -24.18 -25.76
N LYS A 577 6.01 -24.41 -26.23
CA LYS A 577 6.37 -25.21 -27.41
C LYS A 577 7.71 -25.91 -27.20
N PRO A 578 8.00 -27.02 -27.92
CA PRO A 578 9.32 -27.63 -27.91
C PRO A 578 10.43 -26.64 -28.30
N ILE A 579 11.56 -26.69 -27.59
CA ILE A 579 12.67 -25.75 -27.80
C ILE A 579 13.23 -25.80 -29.23
N ASP A 580 13.26 -26.98 -29.86
CA ASP A 580 13.76 -27.11 -31.23
C ASP A 580 12.83 -26.44 -32.26
N GLU A 581 11.51 -26.55 -32.08
CA GLU A 581 10.53 -25.84 -32.90
C GLU A 581 10.69 -24.32 -32.75
N LEU A 582 10.82 -23.85 -31.50
CA LEU A 582 11.04 -22.43 -31.21
C LEU A 582 12.33 -21.91 -31.86
N ARG A 583 13.40 -22.72 -31.85
CA ARG A 583 14.70 -22.37 -32.45
C ARG A 583 14.56 -22.21 -33.96
N GLU A 584 13.89 -23.15 -34.64
CA GLU A 584 13.66 -23.06 -36.08
C GLU A 584 12.84 -21.82 -36.47
N ILE A 585 11.78 -21.54 -35.71
CA ILE A 585 10.93 -20.35 -35.94
C ILE A 585 11.76 -19.07 -35.75
N ALA A 586 12.56 -19.00 -34.68
CA ALA A 586 13.31 -17.80 -34.34
C ALA A 586 14.47 -17.51 -35.31
N ILE A 587 15.19 -18.54 -35.78
CA ILE A 587 16.29 -18.38 -36.75
C ILE A 587 15.76 -17.90 -38.11
N LYS A 588 14.55 -18.31 -38.51
CA LYS A 588 13.91 -17.84 -39.76
C LYS A 588 13.34 -16.42 -39.65
N ALA A 589 13.13 -15.93 -38.43
CA ALA A 589 12.63 -14.58 -38.20
C ALA A 589 13.73 -13.52 -38.32
N LYS A 590 13.33 -12.25 -38.46
CA LYS A 590 14.26 -11.12 -38.53
C LYS A 590 13.97 -10.14 -37.40
N PRO A 591 15.01 -9.49 -36.84
CA PRO A 591 14.83 -8.39 -35.91
C PRO A 591 13.93 -7.29 -36.48
N PRO A 592 13.23 -6.52 -35.62
CA PRO A 592 12.45 -5.37 -36.08
C PRO A 592 13.36 -4.37 -36.80
N LYS A 593 12.82 -3.73 -37.84
CA LYS A 593 13.55 -2.69 -38.57
C LYS A 593 13.62 -1.43 -37.73
N GLU A 594 14.82 -0.87 -37.62
CA GLU A 594 15.05 0.39 -36.92
C GLU A 594 15.50 1.47 -37.92
N ASN A 595 14.84 2.62 -37.87
CA ASN A 595 15.12 3.75 -38.76
C ASN A 595 15.78 4.88 -37.94
N GLN A 596 17.01 4.66 -37.48
CA GLN A 596 17.85 5.71 -36.90
C GLN A 596 19.31 5.47 -37.26
N ASP A 597 20.12 6.53 -37.16
CA ASP A 597 21.58 6.41 -37.27
C ASP A 597 22.13 5.85 -35.95
N PHE A 598 22.74 4.66 -36.02
CA PHE A 598 23.37 4.01 -34.87
C PHE A 598 24.88 4.12 -34.92
N LEU A 599 25.52 4.01 -33.75
CA LEU A 599 26.95 3.74 -33.67
C LEU A 599 27.25 2.34 -34.22
N SER A 600 28.44 2.19 -34.80
CA SER A 600 28.94 0.87 -35.19
C SER A 600 29.06 -0.04 -33.96
N SER A 601 28.61 -1.29 -34.10
CA SER A 601 28.76 -2.30 -33.06
C SER A 601 30.24 -2.67 -32.89
N ASP A 602 30.69 -2.75 -31.65
CA ASP A 602 32.04 -3.12 -31.23
C ASP A 602 31.93 -3.97 -29.97
N LEU A 603 31.46 -5.21 -30.16
CA LEU A 603 31.29 -6.19 -29.12
C LEU A 603 32.67 -6.74 -28.69
N VAL A 604 32.93 -6.66 -27.39
CA VAL A 604 34.19 -7.10 -26.77
C VAL A 604 33.90 -8.13 -25.70
N GLU A 605 34.59 -9.26 -25.76
CA GLU A 605 34.54 -10.30 -24.73
C GLU A 605 35.12 -9.78 -23.40
N LEU A 606 34.42 -10.00 -22.27
CA LEU A 606 34.80 -9.37 -21.00
C LEU A 606 36.14 -9.89 -20.43
N LYS A 607 36.58 -11.10 -20.75
CA LYS A 607 37.91 -11.58 -20.30
C LYS A 607 39.06 -10.85 -20.98
N ASN A 608 38.83 -10.24 -22.15
CA ASN A 608 39.79 -9.32 -22.77
C ASN A 608 39.92 -7.99 -22.01
N ILE A 609 38.92 -7.62 -21.19
CA ILE A 609 38.97 -6.45 -20.31
C ILE A 609 39.61 -6.80 -18.97
N ASP A 610 39.14 -7.86 -18.31
CA ASP A 610 39.68 -8.34 -17.03
C ASP A 610 39.49 -9.87 -16.92
N LYS A 611 40.60 -10.61 -17.01
CA LYS A 611 40.62 -12.09 -16.96
C LYS A 611 40.09 -12.71 -15.66
N THR A 612 39.92 -11.92 -14.61
CA THR A 612 39.43 -12.39 -13.30
C THR A 612 37.90 -12.33 -13.15
N ILE A 613 37.19 -11.83 -14.17
CA ILE A 613 35.73 -11.90 -14.21
C ILE A 613 35.33 -13.37 -14.43
N ASN A 614 34.52 -13.90 -13.53
CA ASN A 614 34.05 -15.28 -13.62
C ASN A 614 32.76 -15.36 -14.43
N TYR A 615 32.56 -16.48 -15.09
CA TYR A 615 31.39 -16.76 -15.92
C TYR A 615 30.60 -17.94 -15.37
N ASP A 616 29.29 -17.79 -15.37
CA ASP A 616 28.29 -18.83 -15.21
C ASP A 616 27.18 -18.52 -16.22
N ILE A 617 27.53 -18.60 -17.51
CA ILE A 617 26.64 -18.22 -18.62
C ILE A 617 25.49 -19.21 -18.72
N ARG A 618 24.35 -18.83 -18.13
CA ARG A 618 23.22 -19.71 -17.83
C ARG A 618 22.64 -20.32 -19.10
N TYR A 619 22.55 -19.53 -20.16
CA TYR A 619 21.99 -19.95 -21.44
C TYR A 619 22.97 -20.75 -22.33
N ALA A 620 24.23 -20.91 -21.93
CA ALA A 620 25.17 -21.88 -22.54
C ALA A 620 25.10 -23.27 -21.87
N SER A 621 24.28 -23.42 -20.82
CA SER A 621 24.07 -24.65 -20.06
C SER A 621 22.58 -25.02 -20.01
N THR A 622 22.23 -26.13 -19.38
CA THR A 622 20.84 -26.47 -19.05
C THR A 622 20.41 -25.88 -17.71
N ASN A 623 21.26 -25.10 -17.03
CA ASN A 623 20.92 -24.45 -15.77
C ASN A 623 20.30 -23.07 -16.01
N ASN A 624 19.07 -23.03 -16.52
CA ASN A 624 18.28 -21.82 -16.77
C ASN A 624 16.79 -22.17 -16.73
N PHE A 625 15.91 -21.16 -16.82
CA PHE A 625 14.48 -21.35 -16.66
C PHE A 625 13.77 -22.26 -17.67
N MET A 626 14.43 -22.65 -18.78
CA MET A 626 13.89 -23.57 -19.78
C MET A 626 14.64 -24.90 -19.87
N SER A 627 15.63 -25.15 -19.02
CA SER A 627 16.38 -26.41 -18.98
C SER A 627 17.06 -26.81 -20.30
N ASN A 628 17.40 -25.85 -21.16
CA ASN A 628 17.95 -26.10 -22.50
C ASN A 628 19.09 -25.13 -22.82
N LYS A 629 19.93 -25.46 -23.82
CA LYS A 629 21.03 -24.61 -24.28
C LYS A 629 20.57 -23.69 -25.42
N PHE A 630 20.85 -22.42 -25.29
CA PHE A 630 20.55 -21.39 -26.29
C PHE A 630 21.81 -20.78 -26.90
N TYR A 631 22.92 -20.80 -26.16
CA TYR A 631 24.24 -20.39 -26.64
C TYR A 631 25.12 -21.61 -26.85
N THR A 632 26.00 -21.54 -27.85
CA THR A 632 26.99 -22.58 -28.15
C THR A 632 28.31 -22.38 -27.42
N ARG A 633 28.59 -21.15 -26.96
CA ARG A 633 29.77 -20.78 -26.19
C ARG A 633 29.38 -20.12 -24.88
N ALA A 634 30.14 -20.39 -23.82
CA ALA A 634 29.97 -19.78 -22.51
C ALA A 634 30.85 -18.53 -22.38
N GLU A 635 30.57 -17.54 -23.23
CA GLU A 635 31.30 -16.27 -23.34
C GLU A 635 30.36 -15.09 -23.05
N ALA A 636 30.90 -13.93 -22.68
CA ALA A 636 30.12 -12.74 -22.41
C ALA A 636 30.69 -11.54 -23.17
N TYR A 637 29.88 -10.98 -24.07
CA TYR A 637 30.25 -9.82 -24.90
C TYR A 637 29.41 -8.60 -24.53
N LEU A 638 30.02 -7.42 -24.56
CA LEU A 638 29.34 -6.13 -24.42
C LEU A 638 29.94 -5.12 -25.40
N GLN A 639 29.20 -4.06 -25.73
CA GLN A 639 29.75 -2.91 -26.45
C GLN A 639 30.95 -2.37 -25.67
N ARG A 640 32.04 -2.03 -26.36
CA ARG A 640 33.32 -1.67 -25.72
C ARG A 640 33.18 -0.67 -24.55
N PRO A 641 32.40 0.43 -24.62
CA PRO A 641 32.23 1.33 -23.49
C PRO A 641 31.58 0.67 -22.25
N ALA A 642 30.58 -0.19 -22.48
CA ALA A 642 29.94 -0.96 -21.42
C ALA A 642 30.88 -2.02 -20.84
N ALA A 643 31.64 -2.74 -21.69
CA ALA A 643 32.65 -3.71 -21.28
C ALA A 643 33.74 -3.07 -20.38
N GLN A 644 34.25 -1.91 -20.79
CA GLN A 644 35.21 -1.14 -20.00
C GLN A 644 34.63 -0.65 -18.67
N ALA A 645 33.34 -0.29 -18.64
CA ALA A 645 32.64 0.08 -17.42
C ALA A 645 32.56 -1.11 -16.44
N ILE A 646 32.27 -2.33 -16.93
CA ILE A 646 32.31 -3.55 -16.11
C ILE A 646 33.71 -3.81 -15.55
N GLY A 647 34.78 -3.58 -16.32
CA GLY A 647 36.14 -3.65 -15.80
C GLY A 647 36.38 -2.71 -14.59
N ARG A 648 35.84 -1.49 -14.64
CA ARG A 648 35.90 -0.53 -13.52
C ARG A 648 35.03 -0.95 -12.33
N VAL A 649 33.83 -1.49 -12.58
CA VAL A 649 32.97 -2.10 -11.55
C VAL A 649 33.72 -3.24 -10.83
N ASN A 650 34.29 -4.20 -11.57
CA ASN A 650 35.02 -5.32 -10.99
C ASN A 650 36.19 -4.85 -10.13
N LYS A 651 36.95 -3.86 -10.61
CA LYS A 651 38.04 -3.24 -9.83
C LYS A 651 37.54 -2.61 -8.52
N LYS A 652 36.41 -1.90 -8.55
CA LYS A 652 35.79 -1.30 -7.35
C LYS A 652 35.27 -2.36 -6.36
N LEU A 653 34.73 -3.47 -6.84
CA LEU A 653 34.24 -4.56 -5.99
C LEU A 653 35.39 -5.35 -5.34
N LYS A 654 36.50 -5.54 -6.05
CA LYS A 654 37.69 -6.21 -5.52
C LYS A 654 38.24 -5.53 -4.28
N THR A 655 38.24 -4.19 -4.23
CA THR A 655 38.67 -3.44 -3.02
C THR A 655 37.74 -3.66 -1.83
N LYS A 656 36.55 -4.20 -2.06
CA LYS A 656 35.54 -4.54 -1.05
C LYS A 656 35.47 -6.04 -0.75
N GLY A 657 36.33 -6.86 -1.38
CA GLY A 657 36.40 -8.30 -1.18
C GLY A 657 35.49 -9.13 -2.07
N TYR A 658 34.90 -8.55 -3.13
CA TYR A 658 33.98 -9.26 -4.03
C TYR A 658 34.48 -9.25 -5.48
N GLY A 659 34.15 -10.31 -6.22
CA GLY A 659 34.32 -10.39 -7.66
C GLY A 659 32.96 -10.52 -8.38
N LEU A 660 32.97 -10.36 -9.70
CA LEU A 660 31.78 -10.51 -10.54
C LEU A 660 31.64 -11.94 -11.11
N LEU A 661 30.42 -12.47 -11.07
CA LEU A 661 30.01 -13.67 -11.78
C LEU A 661 28.93 -13.30 -12.80
N ILE A 662 29.21 -13.48 -14.09
CA ILE A 662 28.32 -13.08 -15.19
C ILE A 662 27.40 -14.24 -15.56
N HIS A 663 26.09 -13.96 -15.63
CA HIS A 663 25.04 -14.91 -16.02
C HIS A 663 24.58 -14.75 -17.47
N ASP A 664 24.49 -13.50 -17.94
CA ASP A 664 24.19 -13.19 -19.34
C ASP A 664 24.74 -11.80 -19.71
N ALA A 665 24.98 -11.56 -20.99
CA ALA A 665 25.44 -10.28 -21.53
C ALA A 665 24.80 -10.03 -22.91
N TYR A 666 25.57 -9.88 -23.99
CA TYR A 666 25.00 -9.89 -25.33
C TYR A 666 24.16 -11.15 -25.58
N ARG A 667 22.88 -10.95 -25.93
CA ARG A 667 21.95 -12.02 -26.29
C ARG A 667 21.52 -11.80 -27.75
N PRO A 668 21.75 -12.73 -28.68
CA PRO A 668 21.24 -12.60 -30.03
C PRO A 668 19.71 -12.45 -30.04
N TRP A 669 19.16 -11.59 -30.90
CA TRP A 669 17.72 -11.31 -30.95
C TRP A 669 16.85 -12.56 -31.11
N TYR A 670 17.29 -13.55 -31.90
CA TYR A 670 16.54 -14.79 -32.07
C TYR A 670 16.34 -15.55 -30.75
N VAL A 671 17.28 -15.47 -29.81
CA VAL A 671 17.13 -16.08 -28.48
C VAL A 671 16.08 -15.34 -27.66
N THR A 672 16.05 -14.00 -27.72
CA THR A 672 14.97 -13.21 -27.10
C THR A 672 13.60 -13.60 -27.67
N LYS A 673 13.51 -13.83 -28.98
CA LYS A 673 12.28 -14.34 -29.60
C LYS A 673 11.89 -15.73 -29.08
N MET A 674 12.85 -16.65 -28.94
CA MET A 674 12.58 -17.95 -28.33
C MET A 674 12.05 -17.80 -26.90
N PHE A 675 12.65 -16.92 -26.10
CA PHE A 675 12.22 -16.69 -24.70
C PHE A 675 10.78 -16.19 -24.66
N TRP A 676 10.44 -15.20 -25.49
CA TRP A 676 9.09 -14.64 -25.55
C TRP A 676 8.03 -15.64 -26.03
N ASP A 677 8.34 -16.42 -27.06
CA ASP A 677 7.42 -17.39 -27.63
C ASP A 677 7.25 -18.63 -26.72
N ALA A 678 8.27 -18.96 -25.92
CA ALA A 678 8.23 -20.04 -24.93
C ALA A 678 7.49 -19.67 -23.65
N THR A 679 7.48 -18.39 -23.26
CA THR A 679 7.05 -17.96 -21.92
C THR A 679 5.53 -17.76 -21.83
N PRO A 680 4.85 -18.36 -20.83
CA PRO A 680 3.44 -18.09 -20.53
C PRO A 680 3.12 -16.61 -20.33
N SER A 681 1.92 -16.18 -20.73
CA SER A 681 1.52 -14.77 -20.74
C SER A 681 1.66 -14.06 -19.38
N ASP A 682 1.39 -14.75 -18.28
CA ASP A 682 1.51 -14.24 -16.90
C ASP A 682 2.96 -13.94 -16.48
N LYS A 683 3.94 -14.53 -17.17
CA LYS A 683 5.38 -14.40 -16.87
C LYS A 683 6.12 -13.52 -17.86
N LYS A 684 5.45 -12.99 -18.89
CA LYS A 684 6.08 -12.17 -19.95
C LYS A 684 6.67 -10.85 -19.46
N ILE A 685 6.41 -10.43 -18.22
CA ILE A 685 7.08 -9.27 -17.60
C ILE A 685 8.59 -9.51 -17.38
N PHE A 686 9.03 -10.78 -17.26
CA PHE A 686 10.43 -11.18 -17.04
C PHE A 686 11.19 -11.50 -18.33
N VAL A 687 10.56 -11.33 -19.51
CA VAL A 687 11.21 -11.55 -20.80
C VAL A 687 10.91 -10.41 -21.76
N ALA A 688 11.92 -9.93 -22.47
CA ALA A 688 11.75 -8.81 -23.39
C ALA A 688 10.86 -9.18 -24.59
N ASN A 689 9.95 -8.28 -24.98
CA ASN A 689 9.17 -8.42 -26.21
C ASN A 689 10.10 -8.24 -27.44
N PRO A 690 10.28 -9.27 -28.30
CA PRO A 690 11.18 -9.22 -29.44
C PRO A 690 10.79 -8.17 -30.48
N GLU A 691 9.53 -7.73 -30.54
CA GLU A 691 9.09 -6.64 -31.43
C GLU A 691 9.80 -5.31 -31.14
N ASN A 692 10.26 -5.11 -29.90
CA ASN A 692 11.00 -3.92 -29.47
C ASN A 692 12.52 -4.16 -29.38
N GLY A 693 12.95 -5.41 -29.56
CA GLY A 693 14.27 -5.89 -29.13
C GLY A 693 14.50 -5.77 -27.61
N SER A 694 15.72 -6.03 -27.19
CA SER A 694 16.17 -5.90 -25.79
C SER A 694 17.51 -5.19 -25.71
N ARG A 695 17.87 -4.68 -24.53
CA ARG A 695 19.19 -4.08 -24.31
C ARG A 695 20.31 -5.11 -24.36
N HIS A 696 20.02 -6.38 -24.06
CA HIS A 696 20.94 -7.49 -24.30
C HIS A 696 21.25 -7.64 -25.80
N ASN A 697 20.26 -7.51 -26.69
CA ASN A 697 20.48 -7.58 -28.14
C ASN A 697 21.39 -6.47 -28.65
N ARG A 698 21.49 -5.36 -27.92
CA ARG A 698 22.33 -4.21 -28.27
C ARG A 698 23.75 -4.32 -27.68
N GLY A 699 24.05 -5.38 -26.92
CA GLY A 699 25.30 -5.53 -26.18
C GLY A 699 25.45 -4.51 -25.05
N CYS A 700 24.34 -4.01 -24.51
CA CYS A 700 24.32 -2.95 -23.51
C CYS A 700 23.52 -3.34 -22.25
N ALA A 701 23.21 -4.62 -22.05
CA ALA A 701 22.70 -5.14 -20.79
C ALA A 701 23.55 -6.32 -20.30
N ILE A 702 23.58 -6.50 -18.99
CA ILE A 702 24.31 -7.57 -18.33
C ILE A 702 23.54 -8.07 -17.13
N ASP A 703 23.51 -9.38 -16.97
CA ASP A 703 22.97 -10.09 -15.83
C ASP A 703 24.13 -10.68 -15.03
N LEU A 704 24.20 -10.37 -13.73
CA LEU A 704 25.33 -10.77 -12.90
C LEU A 704 25.01 -10.88 -11.42
N THR A 705 25.90 -11.55 -10.69
CA THR A 705 25.94 -11.58 -9.23
C THR A 705 27.36 -11.36 -8.71
N LEU A 706 27.50 -11.36 -7.38
CA LEU A 706 28.77 -11.27 -6.68
C LEU A 706 29.26 -12.67 -6.26
N TYR A 707 30.57 -12.83 -6.12
CA TYR A 707 31.17 -13.91 -5.34
C TYR A 707 32.18 -13.34 -4.35
N ASP A 708 32.34 -14.01 -3.20
CA ASP A 708 33.32 -13.62 -2.18
C ASP A 708 34.73 -14.06 -2.60
N LEU A 709 35.68 -13.12 -2.65
CA LEU A 709 37.05 -13.40 -3.10
C LEU A 709 37.81 -14.33 -2.14
N LYS A 710 37.43 -14.36 -0.85
CA LYS A 710 38.14 -15.16 0.16
C LYS A 710 37.72 -16.62 0.12
N SER A 711 36.42 -16.88 0.00
CA SER A 711 35.84 -18.23 0.03
C SER A 711 35.55 -18.81 -1.36
N GLY A 712 35.51 -17.96 -2.40
CA GLY A 712 35.11 -18.34 -3.75
C GLY A 712 33.61 -18.62 -3.89
N LYS A 713 32.81 -18.48 -2.82
CA LYS A 713 31.37 -18.77 -2.84
C LYS A 713 30.61 -17.64 -3.52
N VAL A 714 29.62 -18.01 -4.34
CA VAL A 714 28.64 -17.08 -4.88
C VAL A 714 27.86 -16.45 -3.73
N ILE A 715 27.64 -15.14 -3.79
CA ILE A 715 26.85 -14.42 -2.82
C ILE A 715 25.38 -14.72 -3.07
N GLU A 716 24.74 -15.26 -2.05
CA GLU A 716 23.29 -15.42 -2.03
C GLU A 716 22.64 -14.05 -1.82
N MET A 717 21.73 -13.69 -2.73
CA MET A 717 20.90 -12.50 -2.60
C MET A 717 19.60 -12.88 -1.89
N VAL A 718 18.43 -12.45 -2.37
CA VAL A 718 17.14 -12.91 -1.83
C VAL A 718 16.52 -14.00 -2.68
N GLY A 719 16.39 -13.78 -3.98
CA GLY A 719 15.94 -14.76 -4.97
C GLY A 719 17.09 -15.23 -5.86
N GLY A 720 16.88 -16.33 -6.56
CA GLY A 720 17.81 -16.87 -7.55
C GLY A 720 17.81 -16.08 -8.87
N TYR A 721 18.83 -16.30 -9.71
CA TYR A 721 18.83 -15.78 -11.08
C TYR A 721 17.70 -16.43 -11.91
N ASP A 722 17.07 -15.65 -12.80
CA ASP A 722 15.87 -16.00 -13.58
C ASP A 722 14.63 -16.34 -12.72
N GLU A 723 14.63 -16.01 -11.43
CA GLU A 723 13.42 -16.17 -10.61
C GLU A 723 12.33 -15.20 -11.07
N MET A 724 11.14 -15.72 -11.39
CA MET A 724 10.02 -14.91 -11.87
C MET A 724 9.05 -14.56 -10.73
N THR A 725 9.59 -14.08 -9.62
CA THR A 725 8.84 -13.66 -8.42
C THR A 725 9.27 -12.26 -7.95
N GLU A 726 8.55 -11.72 -6.98
CA GLU A 726 8.85 -10.40 -6.38
C GLU A 726 10.22 -10.35 -5.68
N ARG A 727 10.80 -11.50 -5.31
CA ARG A 727 12.15 -11.57 -4.72
C ARG A 727 13.23 -11.13 -5.69
N SER A 728 12.94 -11.13 -6.97
CA SER A 728 13.84 -10.63 -8.00
C SER A 728 13.99 -9.12 -7.96
N TYR A 729 13.15 -8.40 -7.21
CA TYR A 729 13.09 -6.96 -7.32
C TYR A 729 14.25 -6.30 -6.55
N PRO A 730 14.89 -5.25 -7.09
CA PRO A 730 16.04 -4.59 -6.42
C PRO A 730 15.72 -4.06 -5.02
N ASN A 731 14.47 -3.63 -4.80
CA ASN A 731 14.00 -3.09 -3.52
C ASN A 731 13.19 -4.11 -2.71
N TYR A 732 13.23 -5.40 -3.06
CA TYR A 732 12.52 -6.44 -2.30
C TYR A 732 12.87 -6.35 -0.81
N TYR A 733 11.83 -6.36 0.03
CA TYR A 733 11.95 -6.01 1.43
C TYR A 733 12.48 -7.14 2.32
N GLY A 734 12.17 -8.39 1.97
CA GLY A 734 12.51 -9.57 2.76
C GLY A 734 14.00 -9.94 2.81
N GLY A 735 14.29 -11.09 3.40
CA GLY A 735 15.65 -11.63 3.57
C GLY A 735 16.41 -11.08 4.77
N THR A 736 17.73 -11.23 4.76
CA THR A 736 18.63 -10.77 5.82
C THR A 736 19.24 -9.40 5.51
N THR A 737 19.80 -8.75 6.54
CA THR A 737 20.60 -7.53 6.36
C THR A 737 21.74 -7.74 5.39
N GLU A 738 22.43 -8.88 5.46
CA GLU A 738 23.55 -9.18 4.57
C GLU A 738 23.09 -9.26 3.10
N GLN A 739 21.99 -9.99 2.82
CA GLN A 739 21.42 -10.10 1.48
C GLN A 739 20.95 -8.74 0.91
N ARG A 740 20.27 -7.91 1.72
CA ARG A 740 19.87 -6.54 1.31
C ARG A 740 21.08 -5.65 1.07
N TRP A 741 22.11 -5.76 1.90
CA TRP A 741 23.34 -5.00 1.77
C TRP A 741 24.10 -5.36 0.48
N HIS A 742 24.19 -6.64 0.12
CA HIS A 742 24.85 -7.08 -1.11
C HIS A 742 24.13 -6.61 -2.37
N ARG A 743 22.78 -6.68 -2.42
CA ARG A 743 22.00 -6.12 -3.53
C ARG A 743 22.24 -4.63 -3.70
N LYS A 744 22.19 -3.89 -2.60
CA LYS A 744 22.45 -2.44 -2.60
C LYS A 744 23.88 -2.13 -3.05
N LEU A 745 24.87 -2.84 -2.54
CA LEU A 745 26.27 -2.68 -2.94
C LEU A 745 26.43 -2.87 -4.46
N LEU A 746 25.90 -3.98 -4.99
CA LEU A 746 26.02 -4.30 -6.40
C LEU A 746 25.42 -3.18 -7.25
N ARG A 747 24.18 -2.78 -6.92
CA ARG A 747 23.49 -1.68 -7.58
C ARG A 747 24.29 -0.39 -7.55
N GLU A 748 24.74 0.06 -6.38
CA GLU A 748 25.46 1.33 -6.23
C GLU A 748 26.75 1.37 -7.03
N VAL A 749 27.50 0.26 -7.07
CA VAL A 749 28.76 0.21 -7.82
C VAL A 749 28.48 0.21 -9.33
N MET A 750 27.48 -0.55 -9.79
CA MET A 750 27.03 -0.57 -11.19
C MET A 750 26.55 0.82 -11.63
N GLU A 751 25.66 1.45 -10.87
CA GLU A 751 25.12 2.79 -11.17
C GLU A 751 26.21 3.87 -11.16
N SER A 752 27.24 3.72 -10.31
CA SER A 752 28.41 4.62 -10.32
C SER A 752 29.24 4.58 -11.61
N GLU A 753 29.02 3.59 -12.47
CA GLU A 753 29.72 3.38 -13.74
C GLU A 753 28.79 3.51 -14.97
N GLY A 754 27.60 4.08 -14.79
CA GLY A 754 26.69 4.42 -15.89
C GLY A 754 25.70 3.32 -16.27
N PHE A 755 25.52 2.31 -15.41
CA PHE A 755 24.42 1.36 -15.53
C PHE A 755 23.18 1.83 -14.77
N ASN A 756 22.02 1.25 -15.09
CA ASN A 756 20.80 1.38 -14.31
C ASN A 756 20.24 -0.03 -14.06
N VAL A 757 19.84 -0.33 -12.84
CA VAL A 757 19.20 -1.61 -12.52
C VAL A 757 17.80 -1.66 -13.13
N TYR A 758 17.40 -2.81 -13.67
CA TYR A 758 16.01 -3.03 -14.08
C TYR A 758 15.11 -3.17 -12.85
N GLU A 759 13.95 -2.52 -12.86
CA GLU A 759 13.12 -2.36 -11.66
C GLU A 759 12.52 -3.67 -11.12
N PHE A 760 12.54 -4.74 -11.91
CA PHE A 760 12.02 -6.06 -11.54
C PHE A 760 13.11 -7.12 -11.34
N GLU A 761 14.38 -6.81 -11.62
CA GLU A 761 15.49 -7.78 -11.60
C GLU A 761 16.76 -7.17 -10.97
N TRP A 762 17.13 -7.61 -9.76
CA TRP A 762 18.27 -7.10 -9.01
C TRP A 762 19.62 -7.41 -9.68
N TRP A 763 19.65 -8.40 -10.58
CA TRP A 763 20.83 -8.84 -11.31
C TRP A 763 21.02 -8.13 -12.66
N HIS A 764 19.98 -7.51 -13.21
CA HIS A 764 19.97 -6.98 -14.58
C HIS A 764 20.29 -5.49 -14.62
N PHE A 765 21.26 -5.12 -15.46
CA PHE A 765 21.76 -3.76 -15.56
C PHE A 765 21.88 -3.26 -17.00
N ASP A 766 21.20 -2.16 -17.29
CA ASP A 766 21.20 -1.45 -18.58
C ASP A 766 22.28 -0.36 -18.61
N TYR A 767 23.20 -0.41 -19.57
CA TYR A 767 24.16 0.67 -19.82
C TYR A 767 23.46 1.88 -20.44
N LYS A 768 23.71 3.08 -19.90
CA LYS A 768 23.03 4.34 -20.28
C LYS A 768 22.93 4.63 -21.78
N ASP A 769 23.90 4.18 -22.58
CA ASP A 769 24.01 4.49 -24.01
C ASP A 769 23.34 3.45 -24.91
N TRP A 770 22.58 2.50 -24.35
CA TRP A 770 21.97 1.38 -25.10
C TRP A 770 21.16 1.82 -26.34
N LYS A 771 20.51 2.99 -26.30
CA LYS A 771 19.71 3.53 -27.42
C LYS A 771 20.55 3.90 -28.66
N GLN A 772 21.87 4.01 -28.51
CA GLN A 772 22.77 4.42 -29.59
C GLN A 772 23.27 3.23 -30.43
N TYR A 773 22.96 2.00 -30.04
CA TYR A 773 23.40 0.77 -30.73
C TYR A 773 22.20 0.02 -31.33
N PRO A 774 22.34 -0.62 -32.51
CA PRO A 774 21.24 -1.32 -33.15
C PRO A 774 20.93 -2.64 -32.44
N ILE A 775 19.73 -3.20 -32.68
CA ILE A 775 19.39 -4.56 -32.29
C ILE A 775 20.28 -5.54 -33.07
N GLY A 776 21.17 -6.23 -32.35
CA GLY A 776 22.05 -7.26 -32.90
C GLY A 776 21.38 -8.64 -32.94
N ASN A 777 21.83 -9.45 -33.91
CA ASN A 777 21.41 -10.84 -34.07
C ASN A 777 22.57 -11.74 -34.55
N GLU A 778 23.81 -11.30 -34.32
CA GLU A 778 25.01 -12.08 -34.61
C GLU A 778 25.06 -13.28 -33.66
N ARG A 779 25.49 -14.43 -34.17
CA ARG A 779 25.60 -15.63 -33.34
C ARG A 779 26.96 -15.67 -32.68
N PHE A 780 27.08 -16.36 -31.55
CA PHE A 780 28.34 -16.45 -30.81
C PHE A 780 29.48 -17.09 -31.60
N GLU A 781 29.20 -17.92 -32.61
CA GLU A 781 30.25 -18.49 -33.47
C GLU A 781 30.81 -17.49 -34.47
N ASP A 782 30.06 -16.41 -34.73
CA ASP A 782 30.38 -15.36 -35.70
C ASP A 782 31.07 -14.14 -35.03
N LEU A 783 31.27 -14.16 -33.70
CA LEU A 783 31.84 -13.08 -32.87
C LEU A 783 33.32 -13.26 -32.49
#